data_AF-A0A6G0SJC8-F1
#
_entry.id   AF-A0A6G0SJC8-F1
#
_cell.length_a   1.000
_cell.length_b   1.000
_cell.length_c   1.000
_cell.angle_alpha   90.00
_cell.angle_beta   90.00
_cell.angle_gamma   90.00
#
_symmetry.space_group_name_H-M   'P 1'
#
loop_
_entity.id
_entity.type
_entity.pdbx_description
1 polymer ?
#
loop_
_entity_poly.entity_id
_entity_poly.type
_entity_poly.pdbx_seq_one_letter_code
_entity_poly.pdbx_strand_id
1 'polypeptide(L)'
;MGRQVVIPQRSAHSGAEGDAADGDKEDGAYWSRLLVVPSRSRQVSRFWLEKALVLTDGVQLFALMWQLSQPWPWPARWLEATRWVNAITLDFFSFRTTGAAMGSTSQSFSLWGELPNYWLYALVWALLPWSGVLALQVAKRSWTRQGRSDFLLLSVTWENVLLQLLQFLYVPVGLAVLRLVNCDADGAVSVDPTGMSCGGAGHVLAVLVVTCGLGGGFLVGLPWVLRRRIRDAMVHTSVERHERFVQGKELEFMLGTSDTYLELYMPQFASFRRHSVEMPVHMCLLKVALMLDFSVLRSQPPSMANQGAQGSFFVLGVVSMAVYRTWRYPYRCKSTSYLAILVDWMLVANGVFVLLCANVVIGLMELRDVVLLNLRSQPSKAVELYWPTNAQMRDIVDFGSQVSSWVNTIHNAQNTIIASLLVTPSMRPSEDLKKALDQVEMCYEEATGSDHLLAGQLYKLSLYVNELYVEAVASSPFHRNGFPAKELADLTGVLQRRKDRQLLLSTRSQRVLKKLHIARSWSRQTRSYASTNTGRIRNQNAVGLQAFLNAESDYQDAAAVAMDWTPVNSIFCLKYNDCRSGQESELRISVLAWSESLGLVRWCPMQGSSPDAKPQERYFSVEKAKQCRIYCEVVSCGDASSSAAVLQILAAPSLVSEVQTAAEEGELIRLNAHALI
;
A
#
# COMPACT_ATOMS: atom_id res chain seq x y z
N MET A 1 -20.77 22.17 -25.32
CA MET A 1 -21.74 22.80 -24.42
C MET A 1 -22.54 21.69 -23.75
N GLY A 2 -22.57 21.64 -22.42
CA GLY A 2 -23.29 20.59 -21.69
C GLY A 2 -23.34 20.86 -20.18
N ARG A 3 -24.49 21.36 -19.72
CA ARG A 3 -25.04 21.49 -18.35
C ARG A 3 -24.07 21.76 -17.19
N GLN A 4 -24.07 23.02 -16.74
CA GLN A 4 -23.80 23.35 -15.33
C GLN A 4 -24.83 22.65 -14.45
N VAL A 5 -24.38 21.75 -13.59
CA VAL A 5 -25.17 21.23 -12.48
C VAL A 5 -24.96 22.17 -11.31
N VAL A 6 -26.06 22.77 -10.85
CA VAL A 6 -26.11 23.62 -9.66
C VAL A 6 -25.81 22.74 -8.44
N ILE A 7 -24.76 23.10 -7.70
CA ILE A 7 -24.44 22.51 -6.39
C ILE A 7 -25.48 23.05 -5.40
N PRO A 8 -26.25 22.21 -4.67
CA PRO A 8 -27.06 22.70 -3.58
C PRO A 8 -26.13 23.10 -2.43
N GLN A 9 -26.08 24.39 -2.10
CA GLN A 9 -25.52 24.87 -0.84
C GLN A 9 -26.43 24.39 0.29
N ARG A 10 -25.94 23.52 1.18
CA ARG A 10 -26.61 23.30 2.47
C ARG A 10 -26.28 24.51 3.34
N SER A 11 -27.29 25.35 3.55
CA SER A 11 -27.28 26.42 4.54
C SER A 11 -26.98 25.83 5.92
N ALA A 12 -26.14 26.54 6.68
CA ALA A 12 -25.86 26.24 8.06
C ALA A 12 -27.14 26.23 8.93
N HIS A 13 -27.12 25.34 9.93
CA HIS A 13 -27.99 25.21 11.10
C HIS A 13 -29.36 24.50 10.98
N SER A 14 -29.48 23.38 11.70
CA SER A 14 -30.18 23.33 13.00
C SER A 14 -29.97 21.96 13.65
N GLY A 15 -29.64 21.93 14.95
CA GLY A 15 -29.38 20.71 15.70
C GLY A 15 -30.59 19.79 15.87
N ALA A 16 -30.30 18.50 15.94
CA ALA A 16 -31.08 17.50 16.64
C ALA A 16 -30.12 16.35 17.02
N GLU A 17 -30.00 16.08 18.31
CA GLU A 17 -29.26 14.96 18.88
C GLU A 17 -29.85 13.64 18.37
N GLY A 18 -29.00 12.80 17.77
CA GLY A 18 -29.34 11.44 17.36
C GLY A 18 -28.25 10.84 16.46
N ASP A 19 -27.53 9.85 16.99
CA ASP A 19 -26.64 8.92 16.28
C ASP A 19 -25.42 9.49 15.52
N ALA A 20 -24.44 9.99 16.29
CA ALA A 20 -23.11 10.40 15.79
C ALA A 20 -22.34 9.29 15.05
N ALA A 21 -22.67 8.00 15.25
CA ALA A 21 -21.97 6.89 14.60
C ALA A 21 -22.48 6.57 13.17
N ASP A 22 -23.69 6.98 12.81
CA ASP A 22 -24.24 6.83 11.46
C ASP A 22 -24.08 8.11 10.62
N GLY A 23 -24.06 9.28 11.26
CA GLY A 23 -23.76 10.56 10.58
C GLY A 23 -22.38 10.59 9.91
N ASP A 24 -21.33 10.12 10.58
CA ASP A 24 -19.96 10.07 10.01
C ASP A 24 -19.86 9.14 8.80
N LYS A 25 -20.65 8.05 8.77
CA LYS A 25 -20.70 7.13 7.62
C LYS A 25 -21.47 7.74 6.45
N GLU A 26 -22.57 8.44 6.72
CA GLU A 26 -23.34 9.13 5.70
C GLU A 26 -22.55 10.29 5.08
N ASP A 27 -21.82 11.05 5.89
CA ASP A 27 -20.97 12.15 5.43
C ASP A 27 -19.76 11.64 4.63
N GLY A 28 -19.09 10.57 5.07
CA GLY A 28 -18.02 9.92 4.29
C GLY A 28 -18.52 9.33 2.96
N ALA A 29 -19.73 8.73 2.96
CA ALA A 29 -20.37 8.23 1.74
C ALA A 29 -20.81 9.38 0.81
N TYR A 30 -21.20 10.52 1.36
CA TYR A 30 -21.55 11.72 0.60
C TYR A 30 -20.33 12.34 -0.07
N TRP A 31 -19.24 12.60 0.68
CA TRP A 31 -18.02 13.19 0.13
C TRP A 31 -17.34 12.28 -0.87
N SER A 32 -17.34 10.96 -0.65
CA SER A 32 -16.84 10.01 -1.65
C SER A 32 -17.66 10.01 -2.95
N ARG A 33 -18.98 10.26 -2.91
CA ARG A 33 -19.81 10.43 -4.11
C ARG A 33 -19.63 11.80 -4.78
N LEU A 34 -19.32 12.84 -4.01
CA LEU A 34 -19.16 14.21 -4.52
C LEU A 34 -17.76 14.47 -5.11
N LEU A 35 -16.72 13.94 -4.46
CA LEU A 35 -15.32 13.98 -4.91
C LEU A 35 -15.09 13.14 -6.16
N VAL A 36 -15.85 12.05 -6.27
CA VAL A 36 -15.94 11.27 -7.49
C VAL A 36 -16.86 12.02 -8.44
N VAL A 37 -16.31 13.02 -9.13
CA VAL A 37 -16.97 13.65 -10.28
C VAL A 37 -17.51 12.50 -11.16
N PRO A 38 -18.84 12.43 -11.41
CA PRO A 38 -19.48 11.23 -11.97
C PRO A 38 -18.93 10.78 -13.32
N SER A 39 -18.16 11.62 -14.02
CA SER A 39 -17.57 11.28 -15.31
C SER A 39 -16.35 10.35 -15.25
N ARG A 40 -15.70 10.11 -14.10
CA ARG A 40 -14.46 9.30 -14.02
C ARG A 40 -14.26 8.52 -12.70
N SER A 41 -15.29 7.87 -12.15
CA SER A 41 -15.08 6.97 -11.00
C SER A 41 -14.22 5.77 -11.40
N ARG A 42 -12.97 5.73 -10.96
CA ARG A 42 -12.05 4.63 -11.23
C ARG A 42 -11.88 3.78 -9.99
N GLN A 43 -12.16 2.49 -10.11
CA GLN A 43 -12.00 1.54 -9.01
C GLN A 43 -10.58 0.99 -8.99
N VAL A 44 -9.93 1.09 -7.82
CA VAL A 44 -8.60 0.52 -7.56
C VAL A 44 -8.69 -0.77 -6.74
N SER A 45 -9.86 -1.10 -6.19
CA SER A 45 -10.02 -2.25 -5.30
C SER A 45 -9.59 -3.55 -5.99
N ARG A 46 -8.49 -4.13 -5.50
CA ARG A 46 -8.02 -5.47 -5.90
C ARG A 46 -8.42 -6.54 -4.90
N PHE A 47 -9.27 -6.21 -3.93
CA PHE A 47 -9.61 -7.10 -2.81
C PHE A 47 -10.04 -8.50 -3.26
N TRP A 48 -11.01 -8.60 -4.17
CA TRP A 48 -11.49 -9.88 -4.68
C TRP A 48 -10.52 -10.52 -5.66
N LEU A 49 -9.89 -9.71 -6.51
CA LEU A 49 -8.92 -10.18 -7.50
C LEU A 49 -7.72 -10.85 -6.82
N GLU A 50 -7.20 -10.28 -5.72
CA GLU A 50 -6.13 -10.89 -4.93
C GLU A 50 -6.50 -12.26 -4.38
N LYS A 51 -7.69 -12.39 -3.80
CA LYS A 51 -8.15 -13.66 -3.22
C LYS A 51 -8.36 -14.70 -4.31
N ALA A 52 -8.95 -14.30 -5.42
CA ALA A 52 -9.10 -15.15 -6.59
C ALA A 52 -7.73 -15.63 -7.10
N LEU A 53 -6.72 -14.75 -7.17
CA LEU A 53 -5.35 -15.12 -7.55
C LEU A 53 -4.72 -16.11 -6.57
N VAL A 54 -4.83 -15.87 -5.26
CA VAL A 54 -4.30 -16.79 -4.23
C VAL A 54 -4.96 -18.17 -4.31
N LEU A 55 -6.29 -18.22 -4.44
CA LEU A 55 -7.02 -19.48 -4.59
C LEU A 55 -6.65 -20.19 -5.88
N THR A 56 -6.56 -19.45 -6.98
CA THR A 56 -6.17 -20.01 -8.27
C THR A 56 -4.76 -20.59 -8.22
N ASP A 57 -3.80 -19.87 -7.67
CA ASP A 57 -2.42 -20.36 -7.49
C ASP A 57 -2.40 -21.63 -6.64
N GLY A 58 -3.14 -21.64 -5.52
CA GLY A 58 -3.24 -22.81 -4.65
C GLY A 58 -3.83 -24.02 -5.37
N VAL A 59 -4.93 -23.83 -6.08
CA VAL A 59 -5.58 -24.89 -6.86
C VAL A 59 -4.69 -25.36 -8.02
N GLN A 60 -3.96 -24.47 -8.70
CA GLN A 60 -3.02 -24.86 -9.76
C GLN A 60 -1.86 -25.71 -9.21
N LEU A 61 -1.34 -25.39 -8.03
CA LEU A 61 -0.32 -26.20 -7.35
C LEU A 61 -0.90 -27.54 -6.87
N PHE A 62 -2.12 -27.54 -6.37
CA PHE A 62 -2.83 -28.77 -6.00
C PHE A 62 -3.09 -29.67 -7.21
N ALA A 63 -3.44 -29.11 -8.37
CA ALA A 63 -3.59 -29.86 -9.62
C ALA A 63 -2.27 -30.47 -10.06
N LEU A 64 -1.15 -29.74 -9.95
CA LEU A 64 0.17 -30.29 -10.24
C LEU A 64 0.50 -31.48 -9.33
N MET A 65 0.18 -31.36 -8.03
CA MET A 65 0.32 -32.47 -7.07
C MET A 65 -0.60 -33.65 -7.39
N TRP A 66 -1.84 -33.40 -7.81
CA TRP A 66 -2.79 -34.43 -8.25
C TRP A 66 -2.29 -35.17 -9.50
N GLN A 67 -1.63 -34.46 -10.41
CA GLN A 67 -1.01 -35.09 -11.56
C GLN A 67 0.17 -35.94 -11.10
N LEU A 68 1.04 -35.41 -10.25
CA LEU A 68 2.18 -36.14 -9.68
C LEU A 68 1.78 -37.42 -8.94
N SER A 69 0.57 -37.49 -8.40
CA SER A 69 0.11 -38.63 -7.61
C SER A 69 -0.48 -39.79 -8.40
N GLN A 70 -0.63 -39.68 -9.73
CA GLN A 70 -1.09 -40.80 -10.56
C GLN A 70 -0.30 -42.11 -10.40
N PRO A 71 1.05 -42.12 -10.29
CA PRO A 71 1.83 -43.34 -10.04
C PRO A 71 1.86 -43.77 -8.57
N TRP A 72 1.42 -42.92 -7.63
CA TRP A 72 1.48 -43.21 -6.20
C TRP A 72 0.22 -43.96 -5.75
N PRO A 73 0.28 -44.74 -4.65
CA PRO A 73 -0.86 -45.52 -4.15
C PRO A 73 -1.91 -44.63 -3.48
N TRP A 74 -2.52 -43.72 -4.25
CA TRP A 74 -3.61 -42.85 -3.80
C TRP A 74 -4.96 -43.49 -4.07
N PRO A 75 -5.97 -43.30 -3.19
CA PRO A 75 -7.29 -43.87 -3.42
C PRO A 75 -7.93 -43.34 -4.71
N ALA A 76 -8.31 -44.23 -5.62
CA ALA A 76 -8.93 -43.86 -6.90
C ALA A 76 -10.17 -42.97 -6.73
N ARG A 77 -11.00 -43.23 -5.70
CA ARG A 77 -12.17 -42.40 -5.36
C ARG A 77 -11.81 -40.96 -5.02
N TRP A 78 -10.66 -40.76 -4.37
CA TRP A 78 -10.16 -39.43 -4.03
C TRP A 78 -9.68 -38.70 -5.29
N LEU A 79 -8.94 -39.41 -6.17
CA LEU A 79 -8.45 -38.85 -7.44
C LEU A 79 -9.62 -38.45 -8.35
N GLU A 80 -10.67 -39.26 -8.39
CA GLU A 80 -11.90 -38.96 -9.13
C GLU A 80 -12.63 -37.73 -8.55
N ALA A 81 -12.82 -37.69 -7.22
CA ALA A 81 -13.49 -36.58 -6.54
C ALA A 81 -12.73 -35.25 -6.65
N THR A 82 -11.42 -35.28 -6.83
CA THR A 82 -10.55 -34.09 -6.94
C THR A 82 -10.15 -33.75 -8.38
N ARG A 83 -10.61 -34.52 -9.37
CA ARG A 83 -10.29 -34.31 -10.80
C ARG A 83 -10.69 -32.92 -11.30
N TRP A 84 -11.73 -32.31 -10.73
CA TRP A 84 -12.22 -30.97 -11.10
C TRP A 84 -11.16 -29.88 -10.99
N VAL A 85 -10.14 -30.07 -10.14
CA VAL A 85 -9.05 -29.12 -9.95
C VAL A 85 -8.26 -28.90 -11.26
N ASN A 86 -8.18 -29.92 -12.12
CA ASN A 86 -7.56 -29.80 -13.44
C ASN A 86 -8.31 -28.87 -14.42
N ALA A 87 -9.57 -28.54 -14.15
CA ALA A 87 -10.31 -27.56 -14.96
C ALA A 87 -9.71 -26.16 -14.78
N ILE A 88 -9.18 -25.84 -13.59
CA ILE A 88 -8.58 -24.55 -13.27
C ILE A 88 -7.16 -24.43 -13.85
N THR A 89 -6.46 -25.56 -14.06
CA THR A 89 -5.24 -25.61 -14.87
C THR A 89 -5.50 -25.71 -16.37
N LEU A 90 -6.76 -25.63 -16.81
CA LEU A 90 -7.17 -25.79 -18.22
C LEU A 90 -6.62 -27.06 -18.88
N ASP A 91 -6.36 -28.11 -18.09
CA ASP A 91 -5.81 -29.36 -18.57
C ASP A 91 -6.93 -30.29 -19.03
N PHE A 92 -7.57 -29.93 -20.15
CA PHE A 92 -8.65 -30.71 -20.76
C PHE A 92 -8.23 -32.14 -21.13
N PHE A 93 -6.94 -32.37 -21.32
CA PHE A 93 -6.37 -33.68 -21.60
C PHE A 93 -6.62 -34.65 -20.42
N SER A 94 -6.47 -34.20 -19.18
CA SER A 94 -6.72 -35.02 -17.98
C SER A 94 -8.19 -35.47 -17.81
N PHE A 95 -9.14 -34.83 -18.51
CA PHE A 95 -10.57 -35.20 -18.52
C PHE A 95 -10.92 -36.30 -19.52
N ARG A 96 -9.98 -36.68 -20.40
CA ARG A 96 -10.18 -37.79 -21.34
C ARG A 96 -10.17 -39.14 -20.62
N THR A 97 -10.71 -40.16 -21.29
CA THR A 97 -10.74 -41.55 -20.81
C THR A 97 -9.33 -42.11 -20.65
N THR A 98 -8.43 -41.79 -21.58
CA THR A 98 -6.99 -42.08 -21.54
C THR A 98 -6.18 -40.94 -20.94
N GLY A 99 -6.79 -40.02 -20.18
CA GLY A 99 -6.13 -38.78 -19.74
C GLY A 99 -5.37 -38.89 -18.41
N ALA A 100 -5.74 -39.87 -17.57
CA ALA A 100 -5.13 -40.13 -16.28
C ALA A 100 -5.48 -41.55 -15.82
N ALA A 101 -4.54 -42.25 -15.18
CA ALA A 101 -4.75 -43.64 -14.75
C ALA A 101 -5.52 -43.79 -13.43
N MET A 102 -5.82 -42.69 -12.73
CA MET A 102 -6.56 -42.67 -11.46
C MET A 102 -5.96 -43.58 -10.37
N GLY A 103 -4.63 -43.65 -10.32
CA GLY A 103 -3.90 -44.49 -9.35
C GLY A 103 -3.85 -45.98 -9.70
N SER A 104 -4.36 -46.38 -10.87
CA SER A 104 -4.29 -47.77 -11.34
C SER A 104 -3.00 -48.03 -12.11
N THR A 105 -2.19 -48.98 -11.63
CA THR A 105 -0.94 -49.40 -12.28
C THR A 105 -1.12 -50.47 -13.36
N SER A 106 -2.34 -50.98 -13.56
CA SER A 106 -2.66 -52.06 -14.50
C SER A 106 -3.35 -51.59 -15.78
N GLN A 107 -3.35 -50.28 -16.07
CA GLN A 107 -3.96 -49.70 -17.26
C GLN A 107 -3.12 -50.00 -18.51
N SER A 108 -3.77 -50.17 -19.67
CA SER A 108 -3.09 -50.42 -20.95
C SER A 108 -2.54 -49.16 -21.63
N PHE A 109 -2.63 -48.01 -20.96
CA PHE A 109 -2.15 -46.72 -21.44
C PHE A 109 -1.27 -46.06 -20.36
N SER A 110 -0.43 -45.11 -20.75
CA SER A 110 0.50 -44.42 -19.85
C SER A 110 -0.22 -43.83 -18.63
N LEU A 111 0.38 -43.98 -17.44
CA LEU A 111 -0.16 -43.48 -16.16
C LEU A 111 -0.54 -41.99 -16.17
N TRP A 112 0.07 -41.25 -17.08
CA TRP A 112 -0.01 -39.80 -17.23
C TRP A 112 -0.84 -39.36 -18.43
N GLY A 113 -1.48 -40.33 -19.08
CA GLY A 113 -2.39 -40.19 -20.20
C GLY A 113 -1.75 -40.19 -21.58
N GLU A 114 -2.57 -40.44 -22.60
CA GLU A 114 -2.19 -40.57 -24.00
C GLU A 114 -3.12 -39.77 -24.92
N LEU A 115 -2.53 -39.14 -25.92
CA LEU A 115 -3.23 -38.41 -26.99
C LEU A 115 -2.43 -38.51 -28.29
N PRO A 116 -3.03 -39.02 -29.39
CA PRO A 116 -2.35 -39.05 -30.67
C PRO A 116 -2.04 -37.62 -31.16
N ASN A 117 -0.85 -37.43 -31.73
CA ASN A 117 -0.33 -36.14 -32.18
C ASN A 117 -0.25 -35.09 -31.06
N TYR A 118 0.15 -35.49 -29.85
CA TYR A 118 0.25 -34.58 -28.70
C TYR A 118 1.12 -33.34 -28.97
N TRP A 119 2.12 -33.45 -29.85
CA TRP A 119 2.96 -32.31 -30.24
C TRP A 119 2.17 -31.13 -30.81
N LEU A 120 1.05 -31.36 -31.50
CA LEU A 120 0.15 -30.29 -31.97
C LEU A 120 -0.55 -29.60 -30.80
N TYR A 121 -1.03 -30.37 -29.84
CA TYR A 121 -1.65 -29.84 -28.62
C TYR A 121 -0.66 -28.96 -27.85
N ALA A 122 0.56 -29.45 -27.64
CA ALA A 122 1.63 -28.69 -27.00
C ALA A 122 2.02 -27.44 -27.80
N LEU A 123 2.04 -27.52 -29.14
CA LEU A 123 2.33 -26.38 -30.02
C LEU A 123 1.28 -25.27 -29.89
N VAL A 124 -0.01 -25.62 -29.86
CA VAL A 124 -1.09 -24.64 -29.67
C VAL A 124 -0.94 -23.90 -28.33
N TRP A 125 -0.67 -24.64 -27.25
CA TRP A 125 -0.42 -24.04 -25.94
C TRP A 125 0.86 -23.21 -25.91
N ALA A 126 1.94 -23.65 -26.56
CA ALA A 126 3.18 -22.91 -26.63
C ALA A 126 3.05 -21.61 -27.44
N LEU A 127 2.21 -21.57 -28.48
CA LEU A 127 1.94 -20.39 -29.29
C LEU A 127 1.00 -19.38 -28.61
N LEU A 128 0.17 -19.82 -27.66
CA LEU A 128 -0.86 -18.99 -27.04
C LEU A 128 -0.28 -17.70 -26.41
N PRO A 129 0.79 -17.72 -25.59
CA PRO A 129 1.41 -16.49 -25.05
C PRO A 129 1.91 -15.54 -26.13
N TRP A 130 2.56 -16.10 -27.17
CA TRP A 130 3.13 -15.32 -28.27
C TRP A 130 2.05 -14.69 -29.14
N SER A 131 0.94 -15.39 -29.35
CA SER A 131 -0.22 -14.86 -30.07
C SER A 131 -0.83 -13.66 -29.34
N GLY A 132 -0.93 -13.71 -27.99
CA GLY A 132 -1.39 -12.58 -27.18
C GLY A 132 -0.47 -11.36 -27.27
N VAL A 133 0.84 -11.58 -27.24
CA VAL A 133 1.84 -10.50 -27.43
C VAL A 133 1.73 -9.92 -28.85
N LEU A 134 1.65 -10.76 -29.88
CA LEU A 134 1.52 -10.32 -31.27
C LEU A 134 0.23 -9.52 -31.49
N ALA A 135 -0.90 -10.01 -30.97
CA ALA A 135 -2.19 -9.32 -31.04
C ALA A 135 -2.11 -7.93 -30.42
N LEU A 136 -1.44 -7.80 -29.26
CA LEU A 136 -1.23 -6.51 -28.62
C LEU A 136 -0.35 -5.58 -29.46
N GLN A 137 0.70 -6.08 -30.10
CA GLN A 137 1.55 -5.28 -30.99
C GLN A 137 0.80 -4.81 -32.24
N VAL A 138 -0.03 -5.67 -32.83
CA VAL A 138 -0.90 -5.32 -33.96
C VAL A 138 -1.93 -4.26 -33.53
N ALA A 139 -2.56 -4.43 -32.36
CA ALA A 139 -3.50 -3.48 -31.81
C ALA A 139 -2.85 -2.10 -31.60
N LYS A 140 -1.64 -2.06 -31.02
CA LYS A 140 -0.87 -0.81 -30.86
C LYS A 140 -0.60 -0.11 -32.19
N ARG A 141 -0.13 -0.85 -33.21
CA ARG A 141 0.10 -0.30 -34.55
C ARG A 141 -1.19 0.19 -35.22
N SER A 142 -2.31 -0.49 -34.95
CA SER A 142 -3.62 -0.08 -35.45
C SER A 142 -4.07 1.22 -34.78
N TRP A 143 -3.97 1.33 -33.46
CA TRP A 143 -4.36 2.54 -32.73
C TRP A 143 -3.50 3.76 -33.10
N THR A 144 -2.20 3.57 -33.34
CA THR A 144 -1.34 4.66 -33.82
C THR A 144 -1.71 5.10 -35.24
N ARG A 145 -2.01 4.17 -36.14
CA ARG A 145 -2.48 4.49 -37.51
C ARG A 145 -3.83 5.18 -37.53
N GLN A 146 -4.72 4.83 -36.60
CA GLN A 146 -6.04 5.46 -36.45
C GLN A 146 -5.96 6.85 -35.80
N GLY A 147 -4.80 7.28 -35.30
CA GLY A 147 -4.65 8.60 -34.67
C GLY A 147 -5.44 8.74 -33.36
N ARG A 148 -5.75 7.65 -32.66
CA ARG A 148 -6.47 7.72 -31.37
C ARG A 148 -5.60 8.44 -30.35
N SER A 149 -6.13 9.49 -29.69
CA SER A 149 -5.43 10.23 -28.63
C SER A 149 -5.02 9.34 -27.45
N ASP A 150 -5.83 8.34 -27.14
CA ASP A 150 -5.71 7.53 -25.92
C ASP A 150 -4.87 6.26 -26.12
N PHE A 151 -4.18 6.14 -27.26
CA PHE A 151 -3.48 4.90 -27.63
C PHE A 151 -2.42 4.47 -26.60
N LEU A 152 -1.77 5.42 -25.93
CA LEU A 152 -0.77 5.16 -24.89
C LEU A 152 -1.41 4.54 -23.65
N LEU A 153 -2.50 5.12 -23.17
CA LEU A 153 -3.24 4.62 -22.01
C LEU A 153 -3.83 3.24 -22.30
N LEU A 154 -4.44 3.08 -23.47
CA LEU A 154 -5.01 1.80 -23.92
C LEU A 154 -3.93 0.72 -24.04
N SER A 155 -2.77 1.07 -24.61
CA SER A 155 -1.59 0.19 -24.70
C SER A 155 -1.17 -0.32 -23.32
N VAL A 156 -0.96 0.57 -22.36
CA VAL A 156 -0.50 0.20 -21.02
C VAL A 156 -1.56 -0.60 -20.25
N THR A 157 -2.84 -0.28 -20.44
CA THR A 157 -3.96 -1.00 -19.81
C THR A 157 -3.97 -2.45 -20.29
N TRP A 158 -3.95 -2.68 -21.61
CA TRP A 158 -3.95 -4.02 -22.18
C TRP A 158 -2.65 -4.78 -21.92
N GLU A 159 -1.50 -4.11 -21.79
CA GLU A 159 -0.27 -4.75 -21.33
C GLU A 159 -0.43 -5.31 -19.90
N ASN A 160 -1.03 -4.55 -18.98
CA ASN A 160 -1.26 -5.01 -17.62
C ASN A 160 -2.23 -6.20 -17.55
N VAL A 161 -3.30 -6.15 -18.36
CA VAL A 161 -4.26 -7.26 -18.50
C VAL A 161 -3.56 -8.50 -19.07
N LEU A 162 -2.79 -8.34 -20.15
CA LEU A 162 -2.04 -9.43 -20.75
C LEU A 162 -1.07 -10.06 -19.74
N LEU A 163 -0.31 -9.27 -18.98
CA LEU A 163 0.59 -9.80 -17.96
C LEU A 163 -0.13 -10.61 -16.87
N GLN A 164 -1.35 -10.24 -16.49
CA GLN A 164 -2.15 -11.02 -15.53
C GLN A 164 -2.67 -12.32 -16.15
N LEU A 165 -3.16 -12.28 -17.40
CA LEU A 165 -3.59 -13.47 -18.13
C LEU A 165 -2.43 -14.45 -18.34
N LEU A 166 -1.23 -13.95 -18.65
CA LEU A 166 -0.04 -14.78 -18.81
C LEU A 166 0.41 -15.44 -17.50
N GLN A 167 0.24 -14.79 -16.35
CA GLN A 167 0.49 -15.40 -15.04
C GLN A 167 -0.50 -16.53 -14.74
N PHE A 168 -1.78 -16.37 -15.12
CA PHE A 168 -2.79 -17.42 -15.01
C PHE A 168 -2.48 -18.61 -15.93
N LEU A 169 -2.12 -18.34 -17.18
CA LEU A 169 -1.78 -19.36 -18.20
C LEU A 169 -0.42 -20.02 -17.99
N TYR A 170 0.33 -19.63 -16.96
CA TYR A 170 1.70 -20.06 -16.75
C TYR A 170 1.84 -21.58 -16.52
N VAL A 171 1.05 -22.13 -15.59
CA VAL A 171 1.02 -23.58 -15.30
C VAL A 171 0.40 -24.39 -16.46
N PRO A 172 -0.77 -24.00 -17.02
CA PRO A 172 -1.35 -24.70 -18.18
C PRO A 172 -0.37 -24.88 -19.34
N VAL A 173 0.31 -23.78 -19.74
CA VAL A 173 1.29 -23.82 -20.82
C VAL A 173 2.47 -24.69 -20.40
N GLY A 174 3.05 -24.46 -19.23
CA GLY A 174 4.22 -25.21 -18.75
C GLY A 174 3.99 -26.72 -18.71
N LEU A 175 2.85 -27.17 -18.19
CA LEU A 175 2.47 -28.58 -18.18
C LEU A 175 2.35 -29.17 -19.59
N ALA A 176 1.70 -28.46 -20.52
CA ALA A 176 1.51 -28.94 -21.89
C ALA A 176 2.84 -29.14 -22.63
N VAL A 177 3.80 -28.21 -22.48
CA VAL A 177 5.11 -28.34 -23.15
C VAL A 177 6.08 -29.27 -22.44
N LEU A 178 6.07 -29.35 -21.11
CA LEU A 178 7.01 -30.19 -20.38
C LEU A 178 6.66 -31.68 -20.44
N ARG A 179 5.38 -32.03 -20.65
CA ARG A 179 4.97 -33.42 -20.86
C ARG A 179 5.60 -34.06 -22.10
N LEU A 180 5.95 -33.27 -23.13
CA LEU A 180 6.65 -33.76 -24.32
C LEU A 180 8.05 -34.31 -24.03
N VAL A 181 8.69 -33.91 -22.93
CA VAL A 181 10.08 -34.33 -22.63
C VAL A 181 10.14 -35.78 -22.16
N ASN A 182 9.01 -36.33 -21.70
CA ASN A 182 8.98 -37.60 -21.00
C ASN A 182 8.79 -38.78 -21.95
N CYS A 183 9.70 -39.75 -21.85
CA CYS A 183 9.63 -41.02 -22.57
C CYS A 183 9.29 -42.19 -21.65
N ASP A 184 8.71 -43.23 -22.25
CA ASP A 184 8.45 -44.51 -21.58
C ASP A 184 9.59 -45.51 -21.82
N ALA A 185 9.66 -46.58 -21.02
CA ALA A 185 10.71 -47.61 -21.13
C ALA A 185 10.65 -48.37 -22.48
N ASP A 186 9.48 -48.40 -23.12
CA ASP A 186 9.28 -49.01 -24.45
C ASP A 186 9.92 -48.22 -25.59
N GLY A 187 10.63 -47.12 -25.29
CA GLY A 187 11.27 -46.26 -26.28
C GLY A 187 10.28 -45.36 -27.03
N ALA A 188 9.04 -45.27 -26.55
CA ALA A 188 8.00 -44.40 -27.08
C ALA A 188 7.86 -43.12 -26.24
N VAL A 189 7.27 -42.07 -26.82
CA VAL A 189 6.97 -40.83 -26.06
C VAL A 189 5.75 -41.09 -25.17
N SER A 190 5.85 -40.75 -23.88
CA SER A 190 4.84 -41.17 -22.88
C SER A 190 3.43 -40.64 -23.13
N VAL A 191 3.31 -39.49 -23.81
CA VAL A 191 2.02 -38.86 -24.13
C VAL A 191 1.51 -39.21 -25.53
N ASP A 192 2.36 -39.75 -26.41
CA ASP A 192 2.01 -40.13 -27.78
C ASP A 192 2.81 -41.37 -28.22
N PRO A 193 2.48 -42.55 -27.64
CA PRO A 193 3.28 -43.75 -27.88
C PRO A 193 3.14 -44.30 -29.31
N THR A 194 2.07 -43.94 -30.02
CA THR A 194 1.80 -44.42 -31.39
C THR A 194 2.33 -43.47 -32.47
N GLY A 195 2.46 -42.17 -32.18
CA GLY A 195 2.84 -41.16 -33.16
C GLY A 195 4.33 -40.83 -33.21
N MET A 196 5.09 -41.00 -32.11
CA MET A 196 6.51 -40.61 -32.05
C MET A 196 7.37 -41.58 -31.23
N SER A 197 8.52 -41.96 -31.79
CA SER A 197 9.57 -42.67 -31.04
C SER A 197 10.39 -41.69 -30.18
N CYS A 198 10.68 -42.10 -28.95
CA CYS A 198 11.57 -41.35 -28.06
C CYS A 198 12.96 -41.21 -28.70
N GLY A 199 13.57 -40.03 -28.56
CA GLY A 199 14.86 -39.70 -29.18
C GLY A 199 14.86 -39.64 -30.72
N GLY A 200 13.76 -39.97 -31.40
CA GLY A 200 13.64 -39.84 -32.85
C GLY A 200 13.73 -38.37 -33.31
N ALA A 201 14.09 -38.15 -34.57
CA ALA A 201 14.27 -36.80 -35.12
C ALA A 201 13.02 -35.90 -34.94
N GLY A 202 11.81 -36.47 -35.11
CA GLY A 202 10.55 -35.75 -34.89
C GLY A 202 10.33 -35.33 -33.43
N HIS A 203 10.63 -36.22 -32.48
CA HIS A 203 10.54 -35.94 -31.05
C HIS A 203 11.57 -34.90 -30.60
N VAL A 204 12.83 -35.04 -31.02
CA VAL A 204 13.90 -34.07 -30.72
C VAL A 204 13.55 -32.68 -31.27
N LEU A 205 13.04 -32.61 -32.52
CA LEU A 205 12.62 -31.35 -33.11
C LEU A 205 11.44 -30.72 -32.33
N ALA A 206 10.45 -31.53 -31.93
CA ALA A 206 9.32 -31.07 -31.14
C ALA A 206 9.78 -30.51 -29.78
N VAL A 207 10.67 -31.20 -29.07
CA VAL A 207 11.20 -30.74 -27.79
C VAL A 207 12.01 -29.45 -27.97
N LEU A 208 12.90 -29.37 -28.96
CA LEU A 208 13.74 -28.18 -29.18
C LEU A 208 12.91 -26.95 -29.58
N VAL A 209 11.97 -27.10 -30.51
CA VAL A 209 11.19 -25.97 -31.04
C VAL A 209 10.07 -25.59 -30.08
N VAL A 210 9.26 -26.58 -29.68
CA VAL A 210 8.03 -26.33 -28.90
C VAL A 210 8.37 -26.13 -27.43
N THR A 211 9.10 -27.07 -26.82
CA THR A 211 9.41 -27.02 -25.38
C THR A 211 10.52 -26.03 -25.05
N CYS A 212 11.68 -26.08 -25.70
CA CYS A 212 12.80 -25.18 -25.38
C CYS A 212 12.61 -23.78 -25.99
N GLY A 213 12.29 -23.70 -27.29
CA GLY A 213 12.14 -22.43 -28.00
C GLY A 213 10.94 -21.62 -27.54
N LEU A 214 9.73 -22.11 -27.82
CA LEU A 214 8.49 -21.36 -27.56
C LEU A 214 8.08 -21.41 -26.08
N GLY A 215 7.98 -22.60 -25.50
CA GLY A 215 7.57 -22.81 -24.12
C GLY A 215 8.58 -22.29 -23.11
N GLY A 216 9.85 -22.69 -23.22
CA GLY A 216 10.95 -22.28 -22.36
C GLY A 216 11.21 -20.78 -22.45
N GLY A 217 11.16 -20.21 -23.66
CA GLY A 217 11.22 -18.78 -23.88
C GLY A 217 10.13 -18.01 -23.10
N PHE A 218 8.90 -18.55 -23.05
CA PHE A 218 7.82 -17.97 -22.24
C PHE A 218 8.03 -18.18 -20.73
N LEU A 219 8.33 -19.42 -20.30
CA LEU A 219 8.47 -19.78 -18.89
C LEU A 219 9.61 -18.99 -18.21
N VAL A 220 10.73 -18.75 -18.90
CA VAL A 220 11.84 -17.94 -18.39
C VAL A 220 11.62 -16.44 -18.66
N GLY A 221 11.04 -16.10 -19.82
CA GLY A 221 10.84 -14.73 -20.24
C GLY A 221 9.85 -13.96 -19.37
N LEU A 222 8.72 -14.56 -18.98
CA LEU A 222 7.69 -13.90 -18.17
C LEU A 222 8.22 -13.43 -16.79
N PRO A 223 8.82 -14.28 -15.93
CA PRO A 223 9.34 -13.84 -14.64
C PRO A 223 10.46 -12.80 -14.80
N TRP A 224 11.29 -12.90 -15.85
CA TRP A 224 12.29 -11.88 -16.17
C TRP A 224 11.67 -10.52 -16.48
N VAL A 225 10.66 -10.49 -17.34
CA VAL A 225 9.93 -9.28 -17.71
C VAL A 225 9.23 -8.68 -16.50
N LEU A 226 8.50 -9.48 -15.72
CA LEU A 226 7.83 -9.04 -14.49
C LEU A 226 8.83 -8.43 -13.51
N ARG A 227 9.95 -9.12 -13.24
CA ARG A 227 10.99 -8.62 -12.33
C ARG A 227 11.56 -7.30 -12.80
N ARG A 228 11.84 -7.16 -14.10
CA ARG A 228 12.36 -5.91 -14.68
C ARG A 228 11.35 -4.78 -14.51
N ARG A 229 10.08 -4.99 -14.84
CA ARG A 229 9.02 -3.97 -14.71
C ARG A 229 8.81 -3.53 -13.27
N ILE A 230 8.74 -4.49 -12.35
CA ILE A 230 8.61 -4.22 -10.91
C ILE A 230 9.82 -3.43 -10.41
N ARG A 231 11.05 -3.89 -10.66
CA ARG A 231 12.26 -3.17 -10.21
C ARG A 231 12.42 -1.79 -10.86
N ASP A 232 11.98 -1.62 -12.09
CA ASP A 232 11.96 -0.32 -12.77
C ASP A 232 10.95 0.65 -12.12
N ALA A 233 9.81 0.16 -11.62
CA ALA A 233 8.80 0.97 -10.93
C ALA A 233 9.15 1.27 -9.46
N MET A 234 10.04 0.47 -8.85
CA MET A 234 10.44 0.65 -7.45
C MET A 234 11.33 1.88 -7.24
N VAL A 235 10.84 2.84 -6.44
CA VAL A 235 11.54 4.09 -6.11
C VAL A 235 12.10 4.09 -4.68
N HIS A 236 11.34 3.58 -3.70
CA HIS A 236 11.70 3.65 -2.28
C HIS A 236 12.19 2.31 -1.71
N THR A 237 13.15 2.38 -0.78
CA THR A 237 13.69 1.21 -0.07
C THR A 237 13.00 0.95 1.27
N SER A 238 12.57 2.00 1.98
CA SER A 238 11.88 1.86 3.26
C SER A 238 10.42 1.42 3.09
N VAL A 239 9.91 0.65 4.06
CA VAL A 239 8.57 0.09 4.07
C VAL A 239 7.51 1.19 4.12
N GLU A 240 7.63 2.14 5.05
CA GLU A 240 6.68 3.24 5.23
C GLU A 240 6.58 4.15 4.01
N ARG A 241 7.73 4.53 3.41
CA ARG A 241 7.73 5.39 2.22
C ARG A 241 7.18 4.66 1.00
N HIS A 242 7.41 3.36 0.90
CA HIS A 242 6.80 2.55 -0.16
C HIS A 242 5.28 2.48 0.01
N GLU A 243 4.79 2.24 1.22
CA GLU A 243 3.35 2.17 1.49
C GLU A 243 2.67 3.51 1.18
N ARG A 244 3.21 4.63 1.71
CA ARG A 244 2.69 5.96 1.38
C ARG A 244 2.73 6.24 -0.13
N PHE A 245 3.80 5.82 -0.82
CA PHE A 245 3.91 5.97 -2.27
C PHE A 245 2.84 5.17 -3.04
N VAL A 246 2.58 3.93 -2.65
CA VAL A 246 1.55 3.10 -3.27
C VAL A 246 0.17 3.69 -2.99
N GLN A 247 -0.15 4.02 -1.74
CA GLN A 247 -1.42 4.64 -1.36
C GLN A 247 -1.67 5.97 -2.08
N GLY A 248 -0.64 6.83 -2.16
CA GLY A 248 -0.74 8.09 -2.89
C GLY A 248 -1.04 7.86 -4.37
N LYS A 249 -0.39 6.88 -5.01
CA LYS A 249 -0.66 6.55 -6.43
C LYS A 249 -2.02 5.91 -6.67
N GLU A 250 -2.49 5.09 -5.72
CA GLU A 250 -3.84 4.55 -5.73
C GLU A 250 -4.86 5.68 -5.61
N LEU A 251 -4.64 6.64 -4.71
CA LEU A 251 -5.48 7.82 -4.52
C LEU A 251 -5.51 8.73 -5.77
N GLU A 252 -4.35 9.05 -6.35
CA GLU A 252 -4.25 9.82 -7.61
C GLU A 252 -5.08 9.17 -8.73
N PHE A 253 -5.07 7.84 -8.82
CA PHE A 253 -5.83 7.11 -9.83
C PHE A 253 -7.33 7.08 -9.54
N MET A 254 -7.74 6.89 -8.28
CA MET A 254 -9.15 6.93 -7.88
C MET A 254 -9.78 8.30 -8.13
N LEU A 255 -9.05 9.38 -7.83
CA LEU A 255 -9.47 10.76 -8.05
C LEU A 255 -9.40 11.18 -9.53
N GLY A 256 -8.88 10.31 -10.41
CA GLY A 256 -8.79 10.56 -11.85
C GLY A 256 -7.78 11.64 -12.24
N THR A 257 -6.89 12.06 -11.33
CA THR A 257 -5.91 13.12 -11.58
C THR A 257 -4.68 12.62 -12.33
N SER A 258 -4.45 11.30 -12.38
CA SER A 258 -3.20 10.72 -12.91
C SER A 258 -3.38 9.28 -13.37
N ASP A 259 -2.87 8.95 -14.56
CA ASP A 259 -2.80 7.57 -15.09
C ASP A 259 -1.52 6.82 -14.68
N THR A 260 -0.64 7.47 -13.90
CA THR A 260 0.69 6.93 -13.56
C THR A 260 0.66 5.59 -12.83
N TYR A 261 -0.45 5.25 -12.16
CA TYR A 261 -0.67 3.93 -11.57
C TYR A 261 -0.55 2.80 -12.61
N LEU A 262 -1.17 2.98 -13.78
CA LEU A 262 -1.12 2.00 -14.86
C LEU A 262 0.24 2.03 -15.57
N GLU A 263 0.81 3.21 -15.82
CA GLU A 263 2.12 3.38 -16.46
C GLU A 263 3.27 2.72 -15.71
N LEU A 264 3.18 2.72 -14.38
CA LEU A 264 4.19 2.10 -13.51
C LEU A 264 3.94 0.59 -13.31
N TYR A 265 2.98 -0.01 -14.00
CA TYR A 265 2.58 -1.42 -13.84
C TYR A 265 2.25 -1.77 -12.37
N MET A 266 1.73 -0.80 -11.61
CA MET A 266 1.33 -1.00 -10.22
C MET A 266 0.31 -2.14 -10.02
N PRO A 267 -0.63 -2.42 -10.96
CA PRO A 267 -1.49 -3.59 -10.84
C PRO A 267 -0.75 -4.92 -10.59
N GLN A 268 0.51 -5.05 -11.01
CA GLN A 268 1.27 -6.28 -10.81
C GLN A 268 1.80 -6.44 -9.38
N PHE A 269 2.00 -5.34 -8.64
CA PHE A 269 2.69 -5.39 -7.35
C PHE A 269 2.07 -4.57 -6.21
N ALA A 270 1.06 -3.74 -6.47
CA ALA A 270 0.41 -2.88 -5.47
C ALA A 270 -0.23 -3.67 -4.31
N SER A 271 -0.47 -4.96 -4.52
CA SER A 271 -0.96 -5.92 -3.53
C SER A 271 0.01 -6.24 -2.39
N PHE A 272 1.32 -6.06 -2.63
CA PHE A 272 2.36 -6.58 -1.75
C PHE A 272 3.02 -5.49 -0.93
N ARG A 273 3.49 -5.87 0.26
CA ARG A 273 4.36 -5.04 1.10
C ARG A 273 5.77 -4.97 0.51
N ARG A 274 6.54 -3.95 0.90
CA ARG A 274 7.85 -3.62 0.33
C ARG A 274 8.82 -4.80 0.19
N HIS A 275 8.94 -5.65 1.19
CA HIS A 275 9.86 -6.80 1.21
C HIS A 275 9.39 -7.98 0.36
N SER A 276 8.12 -7.98 -0.03
CA SER A 276 7.45 -9.03 -0.80
C SER A 276 6.94 -8.54 -2.16
N VAL A 277 7.40 -7.38 -2.63
CA VAL A 277 7.04 -6.82 -3.94
C VAL A 277 7.38 -7.76 -5.11
N GLU A 278 8.43 -8.58 -4.98
CA GLU A 278 8.82 -9.57 -6.01
C GLU A 278 8.05 -10.90 -5.89
N MET A 279 7.02 -11.01 -5.04
CA MET A 279 6.25 -12.25 -4.83
C MET A 279 5.64 -12.86 -6.11
N PRO A 280 5.07 -12.10 -7.06
CA PRO A 280 4.59 -12.67 -8.32
C PRO A 280 5.69 -13.40 -9.10
N VAL A 281 6.92 -12.89 -9.03
CA VAL A 281 8.09 -13.51 -9.65
C VAL A 281 8.48 -14.78 -8.90
N HIS A 282 8.54 -14.73 -7.56
CA HIS A 282 8.83 -15.91 -6.74
C HIS A 282 7.82 -17.04 -6.96
N MET A 283 6.53 -16.71 -7.12
CA MET A 283 5.49 -17.69 -7.45
C MET A 283 5.70 -18.32 -8.83
N CYS A 284 6.05 -17.53 -9.86
CA CYS A 284 6.39 -18.09 -11.17
C CYS A 284 7.61 -19.02 -11.08
N LEU A 285 8.65 -18.62 -10.35
CA LEU A 285 9.86 -19.43 -10.17
C LEU A 285 9.57 -20.73 -9.43
N LEU A 286 8.74 -20.70 -8.38
CA LEU A 286 8.28 -21.90 -7.68
C LEU A 286 7.51 -22.82 -8.63
N LYS A 287 6.54 -22.27 -9.39
CA LYS A 287 5.77 -23.04 -10.37
C LYS A 287 6.68 -23.71 -11.40
N VAL A 288 7.69 -23.01 -11.94
CA VAL A 288 8.69 -23.64 -12.85
C VAL A 288 9.47 -24.73 -12.15
N ALA A 289 9.97 -24.48 -10.93
CA ALA A 289 10.74 -25.48 -10.20
C ALA A 289 9.92 -26.77 -9.98
N LEU A 290 8.65 -26.64 -9.58
CA LEU A 290 7.76 -27.78 -9.38
C LEU A 290 7.37 -28.46 -10.71
N MET A 291 7.21 -27.71 -11.80
CA MET A 291 6.96 -28.30 -13.12
C MET A 291 8.23 -29.00 -13.69
N LEU A 292 9.42 -28.49 -13.39
CA LEU A 292 10.67 -29.15 -13.74
C LEU A 292 10.85 -30.43 -12.94
N ASP A 293 10.55 -30.42 -11.64
CA ASP A 293 10.49 -31.61 -10.79
C ASP A 293 9.49 -32.65 -11.35
N PHE A 294 8.32 -32.19 -11.79
CA PHE A 294 7.34 -33.05 -12.48
C PHE A 294 7.89 -33.71 -13.76
N SER A 295 8.70 -32.99 -14.55
CA SER A 295 9.23 -33.54 -15.82
C SER A 295 10.53 -34.35 -15.64
N VAL A 296 11.54 -33.80 -14.97
CA VAL A 296 12.90 -34.35 -14.95
C VAL A 296 13.02 -35.53 -13.98
N LEU A 297 12.36 -35.45 -12.82
CA LEU A 297 12.43 -36.49 -11.79
C LEU A 297 11.37 -37.58 -11.98
N ARG A 298 10.66 -37.55 -13.11
CA ARG A 298 9.71 -38.61 -13.47
C ARG A 298 10.44 -39.93 -13.66
N SER A 299 9.97 -40.98 -12.98
CA SER A 299 10.48 -42.32 -13.21
C SER A 299 9.89 -42.90 -14.50
N GLN A 300 10.71 -43.63 -15.26
CA GLN A 300 10.25 -44.37 -16.43
C GLN A 300 9.53 -45.63 -15.95
N PRO A 301 8.21 -45.78 -16.21
CA PRO A 301 7.50 -47.02 -15.90
C PRO A 301 8.22 -48.22 -16.52
N PRO A 302 8.37 -49.37 -15.83
CA PRO A 302 7.85 -49.73 -14.51
C PRO A 302 8.77 -49.34 -13.32
N SER A 303 9.90 -48.68 -13.56
CA SER A 303 10.81 -48.27 -12.49
C SER A 303 10.18 -47.19 -11.61
N MET A 304 10.30 -47.37 -10.29
CA MET A 304 9.81 -46.42 -9.28
C MET A 304 10.96 -45.66 -8.58
N ALA A 305 12.20 -45.77 -9.10
CA ALA A 305 13.42 -45.34 -8.38
C ALA A 305 13.42 -43.85 -7.98
N ASN A 306 12.90 -42.96 -8.82
CA ASN A 306 12.93 -41.52 -8.60
C ASN A 306 11.71 -40.97 -7.85
N GLN A 307 10.70 -41.80 -7.54
CA GLN A 307 9.42 -41.32 -6.99
C GLN A 307 9.57 -40.69 -5.60
N GLY A 308 10.37 -41.30 -4.72
CA GLY A 308 10.66 -40.75 -3.40
C GLY A 308 11.37 -39.39 -3.48
N ALA A 309 12.33 -39.25 -4.40
CA ALA A 309 13.03 -38.00 -4.63
C ALA A 309 12.09 -36.91 -5.18
N GLN A 310 11.27 -37.24 -6.18
CA GLN A 310 10.27 -36.34 -6.77
C GLN A 310 9.28 -35.84 -5.71
N GLY A 311 8.67 -36.75 -4.93
CA GLY A 311 7.76 -36.36 -3.86
C GLY A 311 8.44 -35.49 -2.80
N SER A 312 9.70 -35.79 -2.45
CA SER A 312 10.46 -35.03 -1.45
C SER A 312 10.80 -33.61 -1.91
N PHE A 313 11.25 -33.43 -3.16
CA PHE A 313 11.56 -32.10 -3.71
C PHE A 313 10.30 -31.25 -3.89
N PHE A 314 9.19 -31.86 -4.34
CA PHE A 314 7.91 -31.17 -4.45
C PHE A 314 7.47 -30.60 -3.09
N VAL A 315 7.46 -31.45 -2.06
CA VAL A 315 7.06 -31.05 -0.70
C VAL A 315 8.00 -30.02 -0.12
N LEU A 316 9.32 -30.16 -0.32
CA LEU A 316 10.30 -29.17 0.11
C LEU A 316 10.01 -27.80 -0.51
N GLY A 317 9.67 -27.74 -1.80
CA GLY A 317 9.32 -26.50 -2.48
C GLY A 317 8.06 -25.83 -1.89
N VAL A 318 6.99 -26.62 -1.68
CA VAL A 318 5.73 -26.14 -1.10
C VAL A 318 5.92 -25.68 0.35
N VAL A 319 6.61 -26.45 1.19
CA VAL A 319 6.92 -26.11 2.59
C VAL A 319 7.77 -24.84 2.66
N SER A 320 8.81 -24.73 1.82
CA SER A 320 9.67 -23.54 1.78
C SER A 320 8.86 -22.27 1.49
N MET A 321 7.90 -22.35 0.56
CA MET A 321 7.03 -21.21 0.24
C MET A 321 6.04 -20.91 1.37
N ALA A 322 5.44 -21.94 1.97
CA ALA A 322 4.51 -21.79 3.09
C ALA A 322 5.18 -21.10 4.29
N VAL A 323 6.39 -21.54 4.66
CA VAL A 323 7.19 -20.93 5.73
C VAL A 323 7.55 -19.48 5.37
N TYR A 324 7.99 -19.24 4.13
CA TYR A 324 8.34 -17.89 3.67
C TYR A 324 7.15 -16.92 3.74
N ARG A 325 5.96 -17.32 3.28
CA ARG A 325 4.74 -16.49 3.31
C ARG A 325 4.19 -16.30 4.72
N THR A 326 4.29 -17.32 5.57
CA THR A 326 3.88 -17.26 6.99
C THR A 326 4.74 -16.27 7.78
N TRP A 327 6.06 -16.28 7.58
CA TRP A 327 6.95 -15.38 8.31
C TRP A 327 6.85 -13.93 7.82
N ARG A 328 6.75 -13.73 6.49
CA ARG A 328 6.87 -12.38 5.91
C ARG A 328 5.56 -11.63 5.77
N TYR A 329 4.37 -12.26 5.82
CA TYR A 329 3.07 -11.60 5.58
C TYR A 329 3.07 -10.72 4.32
N PRO A 330 3.03 -11.34 3.13
CA PRO A 330 3.37 -10.64 1.89
C PRO A 330 2.36 -9.59 1.43
N TYR A 331 1.07 -9.75 1.74
CA TYR A 331 0.03 -8.86 1.25
C TYR A 331 -0.19 -7.66 2.18
N ARG A 332 -0.60 -6.54 1.59
CA ARG A 332 -1.05 -5.36 2.35
C ARG A 332 -2.39 -5.66 3.03
N CYS A 333 -3.31 -6.33 2.33
CA CYS A 333 -4.58 -6.79 2.91
C CYS A 333 -4.36 -7.97 3.87
N LYS A 334 -4.73 -7.77 5.14
CA LYS A 334 -4.58 -8.79 6.20
C LYS A 334 -5.36 -10.06 5.89
N SER A 335 -6.62 -9.93 5.46
CA SER A 335 -7.46 -11.08 5.12
C SER A 335 -6.89 -11.91 3.95
N THR A 336 -6.25 -11.28 2.96
CA THR A 336 -5.56 -12.00 1.87
C THR A 336 -4.33 -12.75 2.39
N SER A 337 -3.57 -12.17 3.33
CA SER A 337 -2.43 -12.86 3.95
C SER A 337 -2.86 -14.11 4.72
N TYR A 338 -3.94 -14.03 5.51
CA TYR A 338 -4.47 -15.20 6.21
C TYR A 338 -4.99 -16.27 5.26
N LEU A 339 -5.70 -15.88 4.20
CA LEU A 339 -6.16 -16.81 3.16
C LEU A 339 -4.97 -17.52 2.49
N ALA A 340 -3.91 -16.78 2.16
CA ALA A 340 -2.70 -17.34 1.57
C ALA A 340 -2.04 -18.37 2.50
N ILE A 341 -1.86 -18.02 3.78
CA ILE A 341 -1.31 -18.94 4.79
C ILE A 341 -2.17 -20.21 4.88
N LEU A 342 -3.49 -20.07 4.97
CA LEU A 342 -4.42 -21.19 5.04
C LEU A 342 -4.30 -22.12 3.82
N VAL A 343 -4.27 -21.56 2.61
CA VAL A 343 -4.11 -22.32 1.36
C VAL A 343 -2.74 -23.01 1.30
N ASP A 344 -1.66 -22.33 1.69
CA ASP A 344 -0.32 -22.90 1.67
C ASP A 344 -0.19 -24.07 2.65
N TRP A 345 -0.74 -23.96 3.86
CA TRP A 345 -0.70 -25.05 4.85
C TRP A 345 -1.62 -26.22 4.49
N MET A 346 -2.71 -25.98 3.77
CA MET A 346 -3.48 -27.07 3.15
C MET A 346 -2.66 -27.84 2.11
N LEU A 347 -1.92 -27.12 1.26
CA LEU A 347 -1.03 -27.75 0.30
C LEU A 347 0.08 -28.53 0.99
N VAL A 348 0.67 -27.99 2.06
CA VAL A 348 1.66 -28.71 2.87
C VAL A 348 1.06 -29.98 3.49
N ALA A 349 -0.14 -29.91 4.07
CA ALA A 349 -0.79 -31.08 4.66
C ALA A 349 -0.99 -32.19 3.61
N ASN A 350 -1.48 -31.84 2.42
CA ASN A 350 -1.57 -32.80 1.30
C ASN A 350 -0.19 -33.29 0.83
N GLY A 351 0.81 -32.40 0.83
CA GLY A 351 2.20 -32.73 0.54
C GLY A 351 2.80 -33.74 1.51
N VAL A 352 2.43 -33.72 2.80
CA VAL A 352 2.88 -34.75 3.76
C VAL A 352 2.36 -36.14 3.35
N PHE A 353 1.11 -36.23 2.88
CA PHE A 353 0.60 -37.50 2.33
C PHE A 353 1.38 -37.93 1.09
N VAL A 354 1.73 -36.99 0.20
CA VAL A 354 2.62 -37.26 -0.94
C VAL A 354 3.96 -37.84 -0.46
N LEU A 355 4.61 -37.24 0.53
CA LEU A 355 5.90 -37.70 1.04
C LEU A 355 5.82 -39.12 1.58
N LEU A 356 4.73 -39.45 2.29
CA LEU A 356 4.54 -40.77 2.89
C LEU A 356 4.20 -41.85 1.85
N CYS A 357 3.39 -41.51 0.84
CA CYS A 357 3.03 -42.41 -0.26
C CYS A 357 4.20 -42.63 -1.23
N ALA A 358 4.93 -41.58 -1.59
CA ALA A 358 6.05 -41.63 -2.54
C ALA A 358 7.27 -42.39 -1.99
N ASN A 359 7.47 -42.41 -0.67
CA ASN A 359 8.54 -43.17 -0.01
C ASN A 359 8.11 -44.58 0.43
N VAL A 360 6.93 -45.07 0.00
CA VAL A 360 6.42 -46.43 0.27
C VAL A 360 6.32 -46.74 1.78
N VAL A 361 6.16 -45.72 2.62
CA VAL A 361 5.95 -45.91 4.08
C VAL A 361 4.51 -46.36 4.36
N ILE A 362 3.55 -45.95 3.50
CA ILE A 362 2.13 -46.34 3.58
C ILE A 362 1.78 -47.37 2.50
N GLY A 363 2.46 -48.51 2.51
CA GLY A 363 2.02 -49.72 1.79
C GLY A 363 1.05 -50.60 2.59
N LEU A 364 0.84 -50.31 3.89
CA LEU A 364 0.27 -51.26 4.85
C LEU A 364 -0.78 -50.70 5.84
N MET A 365 -1.09 -49.40 5.82
CA MET A 365 -2.19 -48.87 6.64
C MET A 365 -3.35 -48.49 5.73
N GLU A 366 -4.49 -49.17 5.90
CA GLU A 366 -5.75 -48.75 5.30
C GLU A 366 -6.03 -47.29 5.67
N LEU A 367 -5.99 -46.42 4.66
CA LEU A 367 -6.34 -45.00 4.72
C LEU A 367 -7.86 -44.84 4.82
N ARG A 368 -8.50 -45.53 5.79
CA ARG A 368 -9.95 -45.53 5.89
C ARG A 368 -10.51 -44.29 6.58
N ASP A 369 -9.79 -43.64 7.48
CA ASP A 369 -10.38 -42.54 8.27
C ASP A 369 -9.36 -41.46 8.69
N VAL A 370 -8.61 -40.87 7.74
CA VAL A 370 -7.79 -39.67 8.05
C VAL A 370 -8.49 -38.41 7.56
N VAL A 371 -9.46 -38.02 8.37
CA VAL A 371 -9.82 -36.64 8.74
C VAL A 371 -9.73 -35.61 7.60
N LEU A 372 -10.89 -35.37 6.98
CA LEU A 372 -11.31 -34.05 6.54
C LEU A 372 -10.85 -33.03 7.60
N LEU A 373 -9.85 -32.23 7.26
CA LEU A 373 -9.50 -31.02 8.00
C LEU A 373 -10.73 -30.11 7.99
N ASN A 374 -11.61 -30.33 8.96
CA ASN A 374 -12.65 -29.40 9.34
C ASN A 374 -11.92 -28.14 9.82
N LEU A 375 -11.80 -27.17 8.92
CA LEU A 375 -11.51 -25.79 9.26
C LEU A 375 -12.66 -25.29 10.13
N ARG A 376 -12.56 -25.52 11.44
CA ARG A 376 -13.18 -24.58 12.36
C ARG A 376 -12.37 -23.30 12.24
N SER A 377 -12.84 -22.37 11.41
CA SER A 377 -12.41 -20.99 11.53
C SER A 377 -12.81 -20.55 12.93
N GLN A 378 -11.83 -20.39 13.83
CA GLN A 378 -12.06 -19.54 14.98
C GLN A 378 -12.53 -18.18 14.44
N PRO A 379 -13.65 -17.62 14.91
CA PRO A 379 -14.05 -16.27 14.54
C PRO A 379 -13.01 -15.31 15.13
N SER A 380 -11.94 -15.06 14.38
CA SER A 380 -10.94 -14.08 14.76
C SER A 380 -11.57 -12.70 14.60
N LYS A 381 -11.60 -11.95 15.72
CA LYS A 381 -11.84 -10.51 15.84
C LYS A 381 -11.81 -9.77 14.51
N ALA A 382 -12.92 -9.12 14.15
CA ALA A 382 -13.14 -8.25 12.99
C ALA A 382 -11.86 -7.97 12.18
N VAL A 383 -11.47 -8.93 11.34
CA VAL A 383 -10.34 -8.74 10.42
C VAL A 383 -10.78 -7.63 9.47
N GLU A 384 -10.00 -6.56 9.34
CA GLU A 384 -10.30 -5.50 8.38
C GLU A 384 -10.51 -6.10 6.98
N LEU A 385 -11.79 -6.11 6.55
CA LEU A 385 -12.25 -6.67 5.29
C LEU A 385 -12.05 -5.68 4.13
N TYR A 386 -11.47 -4.52 4.39
CA TYR A 386 -11.37 -3.45 3.42
C TYR A 386 -10.02 -3.45 2.70
N TRP A 387 -10.04 -3.03 1.44
CA TRP A 387 -8.83 -2.67 0.72
C TRP A 387 -8.15 -1.49 1.46
N PRO A 388 -6.81 -1.46 1.57
CA PRO A 388 -6.10 -0.39 2.29
C PRO A 388 -6.44 1.02 1.79
N THR A 389 -6.69 1.17 0.48
CA THR A 389 -7.19 2.41 -0.11
C THR A 389 -8.68 2.28 -0.39
N ASN A 390 -9.51 2.93 0.40
CA ASN A 390 -10.95 2.87 0.23
C ASN A 390 -11.55 4.26 0.39
N ALA A 391 -12.85 4.39 0.11
CA ALA A 391 -13.58 5.63 0.25
C ALA A 391 -13.65 6.17 1.69
N GLN A 392 -13.37 5.33 2.69
CA GLN A 392 -13.36 5.66 4.12
C GLN A 392 -11.93 5.97 4.63
N MET A 393 -10.97 6.18 3.73
CA MET A 393 -9.62 6.55 4.12
C MET A 393 -9.66 7.91 4.82
N ARG A 394 -8.99 8.04 5.98
CA ARG A 394 -8.91 9.28 6.77
C ARG A 394 -8.54 10.48 5.91
N ASP A 395 -7.55 10.32 5.03
CA ASP A 395 -7.10 11.36 4.11
C ASP A 395 -8.21 11.88 3.16
N ILE A 396 -9.22 11.07 2.84
CA ILE A 396 -10.37 11.46 2.00
C ILE A 396 -11.50 12.05 2.86
N VAL A 397 -11.79 11.43 4.01
CA VAL A 397 -12.92 11.80 4.87
C VAL A 397 -12.62 13.10 5.63
N ASP A 398 -11.44 13.21 6.24
CA ASP A 398 -11.06 14.32 7.11
C ASP A 398 -10.83 15.62 6.31
N PHE A 399 -10.44 15.51 5.02
CA PHE A 399 -10.10 16.64 4.16
C PHE A 399 -11.02 16.82 2.95
N GLY A 400 -12.22 16.23 2.96
CA GLY A 400 -13.07 16.10 1.76
C GLY A 400 -13.30 17.40 0.96
N SER A 401 -13.58 18.52 1.61
CA SER A 401 -13.77 19.81 0.93
C SER A 401 -12.47 20.36 0.32
N GLN A 402 -11.33 20.21 1.02
CA GLN A 402 -10.01 20.65 0.56
C GLN A 402 -9.52 19.77 -0.61
N VAL A 403 -9.70 18.46 -0.53
CA VAL A 403 -9.34 17.52 -1.60
C VAL A 403 -10.09 17.85 -2.90
N SER A 404 -11.36 18.22 -2.83
CA SER A 404 -12.14 18.65 -4.00
C SER A 404 -11.52 19.88 -4.68
N SER A 405 -11.17 20.88 -3.87
CA SER A 405 -10.48 22.10 -4.33
C SER A 405 -9.14 21.75 -4.99
N TRP A 406 -8.31 20.95 -4.32
CA TRP A 406 -7.00 20.54 -4.84
C TRP A 406 -7.11 19.77 -6.15
N VAL A 407 -8.09 18.86 -6.26
CA VAL A 407 -8.36 18.09 -7.49
C VAL A 407 -8.76 19.01 -8.64
N ASN A 408 -9.61 20.01 -8.40
CA ASN A 408 -9.99 20.99 -9.42
C ASN A 408 -8.78 21.83 -9.88
N THR A 409 -7.94 22.28 -8.93
CA THR A 409 -6.70 23.00 -9.23
C THR A 409 -5.73 22.14 -10.05
N ILE A 410 -5.60 20.85 -9.74
CA ILE A 410 -4.77 19.92 -10.51
C ILE A 410 -5.29 19.80 -11.95
N HIS A 411 -6.59 19.62 -12.16
CA HIS A 411 -7.16 19.52 -13.50
C HIS A 411 -7.00 20.81 -14.30
N ASN A 412 -7.20 21.96 -13.65
CA ASN A 412 -6.99 23.27 -14.28
C ASN A 412 -5.54 23.45 -14.70
N ALA A 413 -4.58 23.16 -13.83
CA ALA A 413 -3.16 23.25 -14.15
C ALA A 413 -2.75 22.26 -15.25
N GLN A 414 -3.30 21.03 -15.27
CA GLN A 414 -3.06 20.07 -16.35
C GLN A 414 -3.59 20.58 -17.70
N ASN A 415 -4.78 21.16 -17.73
CA ASN A 415 -5.34 21.77 -18.93
C ASN A 415 -4.48 22.93 -19.43
N THR A 416 -4.01 23.79 -18.53
CA THR A 416 -3.09 24.90 -18.86
C THR A 416 -1.76 24.38 -19.41
N ILE A 417 -1.20 23.32 -18.82
CA ILE A 417 0.02 22.66 -19.33
C ILE A 417 -0.20 22.15 -20.75
N ILE A 418 -1.29 21.40 -20.99
CA ILE A 418 -1.59 20.83 -22.31
C ILE A 418 -1.78 21.95 -23.34
N ALA A 419 -2.56 22.98 -23.01
CA ALA A 419 -2.74 24.15 -23.86
C ALA A 419 -1.40 24.84 -24.18
N SER A 420 -0.52 24.98 -23.19
CA SER A 420 0.80 25.61 -23.35
C SER A 420 1.78 24.76 -24.17
N LEU A 421 1.65 23.43 -24.14
CA LEU A 421 2.48 22.51 -24.93
C LEU A 421 2.06 22.48 -26.41
N LEU A 422 0.80 22.80 -26.72
CA LEU A 422 0.30 22.89 -28.09
C LEU A 422 0.73 24.19 -28.81
N VAL A 423 1.22 25.17 -28.05
CA VAL A 423 1.61 26.49 -28.55
C VAL A 423 3.13 26.62 -28.57
N THR A 424 3.66 27.35 -29.57
CA THR A 424 5.10 27.65 -29.65
C THR A 424 5.59 28.37 -28.39
N PRO A 425 6.81 28.08 -27.88
CA PRO A 425 7.30 28.63 -26.61
C PRO A 425 7.11 30.14 -26.44
N SER A 426 7.38 30.92 -27.49
CA SER A 426 7.27 32.38 -27.50
C SER A 426 5.84 32.95 -27.46
N MET A 427 4.83 32.10 -27.67
CA MET A 427 3.40 32.46 -27.66
C MET A 427 2.66 31.85 -26.45
N ARG A 428 3.37 31.19 -25.54
CA ARG A 428 2.75 30.62 -24.34
C ARG A 428 2.24 31.74 -23.43
N PRO A 429 1.01 31.62 -22.88
CA PRO A 429 0.45 32.64 -21.99
C PRO A 429 1.15 32.58 -20.63
N SER A 430 2.14 33.47 -20.43
CA SER A 430 2.92 33.53 -19.18
C SER A 430 2.07 33.88 -17.96
N GLU A 431 1.04 34.72 -18.13
CA GLU A 431 0.11 35.10 -17.06
C GLU A 431 -0.75 33.93 -16.57
N ASP A 432 -1.25 33.11 -17.49
CA ASP A 432 -2.08 31.94 -17.14
C ASP A 432 -1.24 30.85 -16.48
N LEU A 433 -0.01 30.66 -16.95
CA LEU A 433 0.97 29.76 -16.32
C LEU A 433 1.34 30.23 -14.91
N LYS A 434 1.50 31.55 -14.70
CA LYS A 434 1.77 32.12 -13.37
C LYS A 434 0.58 31.92 -12.42
N LYS A 435 -0.63 32.24 -12.85
CA LYS A 435 -1.86 32.02 -12.06
C LYS A 435 -2.02 30.55 -11.67
N ALA A 436 -1.78 29.64 -12.62
CA ALA A 436 -1.83 28.20 -12.36
C ALA A 436 -0.72 27.77 -11.37
N LEU A 437 0.48 28.33 -11.47
CA LEU A 437 1.58 28.06 -10.55
C LEU A 437 1.23 28.51 -9.13
N ASP A 438 0.77 29.76 -8.97
CA ASP A 438 0.41 30.33 -7.68
C ASP A 438 -0.69 29.50 -6.99
N GLN A 439 -1.72 29.08 -7.74
CA GLN A 439 -2.79 28.23 -7.23
C GLN A 439 -2.29 26.84 -6.81
N VAL A 440 -1.42 26.20 -7.60
CA VAL A 440 -0.87 24.88 -7.25
C VAL A 440 0.09 24.96 -6.07
N GLU A 441 0.86 26.04 -5.94
CA GLU A 441 1.76 26.26 -4.80
C GLU A 441 0.98 26.47 -3.50
N MET A 442 -0.10 27.27 -3.52
CA MET A 442 -0.99 27.40 -2.35
C MET A 442 -1.59 26.05 -1.93
N CYS A 443 -2.15 25.29 -2.87
CA CYS A 443 -2.69 23.96 -2.56
C CYS A 443 -1.59 22.99 -2.06
N TYR A 444 -0.36 23.11 -2.57
CA TYR A 444 0.77 22.31 -2.11
C TYR A 444 1.16 22.64 -0.66
N GLU A 445 1.19 23.92 -0.29
CA GLU A 445 1.49 24.34 1.09
C GLU A 445 0.42 23.83 2.07
N GLU A 446 -0.87 23.94 1.72
CA GLU A 446 -1.98 23.39 2.49
C GLU A 446 -1.85 21.86 2.65
N ALA A 447 -1.67 21.13 1.55
CA ALA A 447 -1.55 19.68 1.58
C ALA A 447 -0.30 19.20 2.34
N THR A 448 0.79 19.97 2.32
CA THR A 448 2.01 19.67 3.07
C THR A 448 1.82 19.96 4.56
N GLY A 449 1.11 21.04 4.91
CA GLY A 449 0.74 21.37 6.28
C GLY A 449 -0.09 20.26 6.95
N SER A 450 -0.93 19.58 6.16
CA SER A 450 -1.77 18.46 6.61
C SER A 450 -1.14 17.07 6.46
N ASP A 451 0.14 16.95 6.05
CA ASP A 451 0.82 15.67 5.70
C ASP A 451 0.00 14.77 4.75
N HIS A 452 -0.71 15.38 3.80
CA HIS A 452 -1.64 14.67 2.92
C HIS A 452 -0.94 13.94 1.75
N LEU A 453 -1.49 12.79 1.34
CA LEU A 453 -0.91 11.95 0.27
C LEU A 453 -0.80 12.64 -1.11
N LEU A 454 -1.65 13.63 -1.40
CA LEU A 454 -1.62 14.39 -2.66
C LEU A 454 -0.50 15.44 -2.72
N ALA A 455 0.14 15.79 -1.60
CA ALA A 455 1.21 16.78 -1.58
C ALA A 455 2.34 16.43 -2.59
N GLY A 456 2.65 15.14 -2.72
CA GLY A 456 3.64 14.64 -3.67
C GLY A 456 3.25 14.82 -5.15
N GLN A 457 1.96 14.86 -5.49
CA GLN A 457 1.48 15.14 -6.84
C GLN A 457 1.50 16.64 -7.11
N LEU A 458 0.96 17.45 -6.18
CA LEU A 458 0.92 18.91 -6.29
C LEU A 458 2.33 19.49 -6.46
N TYR A 459 3.31 18.98 -5.71
CA TYR A 459 4.71 19.38 -5.88
C TYR A 459 5.29 19.05 -7.27
N LYS A 460 4.95 17.88 -7.83
CA LYS A 460 5.42 17.54 -9.18
C LYS A 460 4.80 18.47 -10.21
N LEU A 461 3.51 18.77 -10.03
CA LEU A 461 2.78 19.66 -10.91
C LEU A 461 3.34 21.08 -10.84
N SER A 462 3.62 21.62 -9.64
CA SER A 462 4.23 22.94 -9.48
C SER A 462 5.60 23.03 -10.17
N LEU A 463 6.44 21.99 -10.04
CA LEU A 463 7.72 21.94 -10.76
C LEU A 463 7.54 21.98 -12.28
N TYR A 464 6.59 21.23 -12.84
CA TYR A 464 6.34 21.22 -14.29
C TYR A 464 5.75 22.54 -14.80
N VAL A 465 4.79 23.11 -14.07
CA VAL A 465 4.21 24.42 -14.42
C VAL A 465 5.29 25.50 -14.35
N ASN A 466 6.12 25.49 -13.31
CA ASN A 466 7.22 26.44 -13.14
C ASN A 466 8.25 26.33 -14.28
N GLU A 467 8.61 25.11 -14.69
CA GLU A 467 9.52 24.90 -15.83
C GLU A 467 8.95 25.51 -17.12
N LEU A 468 7.66 25.29 -17.40
CA LEU A 468 6.99 25.86 -18.57
C LEU A 468 6.84 27.38 -18.48
N TYR A 469 6.57 27.91 -17.28
CA TYR A 469 6.50 29.33 -17.02
C TYR A 469 7.85 30.02 -17.28
N VAL A 470 8.94 29.48 -16.75
CA VAL A 470 10.29 30.01 -16.98
C VAL A 470 10.66 29.96 -18.46
N GLU A 471 10.33 28.87 -19.17
CA GLU A 471 10.56 28.76 -20.62
C GLU A 471 9.74 29.79 -21.41
N ALA A 472 8.48 30.03 -21.01
CA ALA A 472 7.59 31.02 -21.63
C ALA A 472 8.10 32.47 -21.41
N VAL A 473 8.51 32.80 -20.18
CA VAL A 473 9.06 34.13 -19.85
C VAL A 473 10.38 34.38 -20.57
N ALA A 474 11.27 33.38 -20.63
CA ALA A 474 12.55 33.49 -21.31
C ALA A 474 12.42 33.63 -22.85
N SER A 475 11.38 33.04 -23.44
CA SER A 475 11.14 33.06 -24.89
C SER A 475 10.17 34.15 -25.35
N SER A 476 9.50 34.83 -24.42
CA SER A 476 8.58 35.93 -24.73
C SER A 476 9.33 37.15 -25.27
N PRO A 477 8.99 37.63 -26.49
CA PRO A 477 9.59 38.84 -27.05
C PRO A 477 9.19 40.11 -26.27
N PHE A 478 8.11 40.07 -25.49
CA PHE A 478 7.60 41.21 -24.74
C PHE A 478 8.31 41.44 -23.39
N HIS A 479 8.99 40.43 -22.83
CA HIS A 479 9.81 40.54 -21.62
C HIS A 479 11.30 40.79 -21.90
N ARG A 480 11.70 40.96 -23.16
CA ARG A 480 13.08 41.29 -23.57
C ARG A 480 13.60 42.62 -23.03
N ASN A 481 12.73 43.51 -22.55
CA ASN A 481 13.13 44.87 -22.16
C ASN A 481 13.77 44.97 -20.76
N GLY A 482 13.89 43.87 -20.00
CA GLY A 482 14.44 43.90 -18.63
C GLY A 482 15.65 43.00 -18.36
N PHE A 483 15.98 42.05 -19.25
CA PHE A 483 17.08 41.11 -19.03
C PHE A 483 18.27 41.43 -19.96
N PRO A 484 19.51 41.57 -19.44
CA PRO A 484 20.69 41.74 -20.27
C PRO A 484 20.78 40.59 -21.29
N ALA A 485 20.85 40.93 -22.58
CA ALA A 485 20.81 39.95 -23.68
C ALA A 485 21.85 38.81 -23.55
N LYS A 486 22.96 39.07 -22.85
CA LYS A 486 24.01 38.09 -22.54
C LYS A 486 23.59 37.03 -21.53
N GLU A 487 22.93 37.42 -20.43
CA GLU A 487 22.47 36.49 -19.39
C GLU A 487 21.30 35.64 -19.86
N LEU A 488 20.41 36.22 -20.67
CA LEU A 488 19.32 35.49 -21.29
C LEU A 488 19.83 34.46 -22.32
N ALA A 489 20.86 34.81 -23.10
CA ALA A 489 21.51 33.89 -24.02
C ALA A 489 22.23 32.75 -23.29
N ASP A 490 22.87 33.03 -22.16
CA ASP A 490 23.48 32.01 -21.31
C ASP A 490 22.42 31.10 -20.65
N LEU A 491 21.31 31.67 -20.14
CA LEU A 491 20.24 30.89 -19.53
C LEU A 491 19.51 30.01 -20.55
N THR A 492 19.15 30.56 -21.71
CA THR A 492 18.56 29.79 -22.81
C THR A 492 19.55 28.74 -23.32
N GLY A 493 20.84 29.06 -23.43
CA GLY A 493 21.90 28.09 -23.74
C GLY A 493 22.00 26.97 -22.71
N VAL A 494 21.86 27.26 -21.42
CA VAL A 494 21.84 26.27 -20.34
C VAL A 494 20.59 25.40 -20.38
N LEU A 495 19.41 25.98 -20.65
CA LEU A 495 18.15 25.25 -20.79
C LEU A 495 18.15 24.36 -22.04
N GLN A 496 18.62 24.86 -23.18
CA GLN A 496 18.79 24.10 -24.42
C GLN A 496 19.78 22.94 -24.20
N ARG A 497 20.94 23.20 -23.58
CA ARG A 497 21.90 22.13 -23.22
C ARG A 497 21.32 21.13 -22.23
N ARG A 498 20.42 21.53 -21.32
CA ARG A 498 19.71 20.62 -20.41
C ARG A 498 18.72 19.74 -21.15
N LYS A 499 17.95 20.31 -22.08
CA LYS A 499 16.98 19.63 -22.95
C LYS A 499 17.69 18.65 -23.91
N ASP A 500 18.77 19.09 -24.53
CA ASP A 500 19.62 18.25 -25.39
C ASP A 500 20.31 17.15 -24.61
N ARG A 501 20.83 17.45 -23.40
CA ARG A 501 21.34 16.42 -22.50
C ARG A 501 20.24 15.43 -22.13
N GLN A 502 19.02 15.88 -21.81
CA GLN A 502 17.90 14.99 -21.48
C GLN A 502 17.43 14.11 -22.65
N LEU A 503 17.52 14.61 -23.88
CA LEU A 503 17.26 13.85 -25.11
C LEU A 503 18.37 12.83 -25.42
N LEU A 504 19.63 13.15 -25.08
CA LEU A 504 20.80 12.27 -25.22
C LEU A 504 20.95 11.26 -24.06
N LEU A 505 20.15 11.37 -23.01
CA LEU A 505 20.17 10.42 -21.90
C LEU A 505 19.62 9.08 -22.36
N SER A 506 20.42 8.03 -22.18
CA SER A 506 19.94 6.65 -22.34
C SER A 506 18.64 6.43 -21.54
N THR A 507 17.79 5.51 -21.99
CA THR A 507 16.55 5.15 -21.27
C THR A 507 16.78 4.77 -19.80
N ARG A 508 18.01 4.34 -19.45
CA ARG A 508 18.43 4.05 -18.07
C ARG A 508 18.63 5.35 -17.27
N SER A 509 19.24 6.36 -17.86
CA SER A 509 19.51 7.65 -17.22
C SER A 509 18.24 8.51 -17.09
N GLN A 510 17.33 8.46 -18.09
CA GLN A 510 15.99 9.04 -17.97
C GLN A 510 15.17 8.36 -16.86
N ARG A 511 15.28 7.04 -16.71
CA ARG A 511 14.67 6.30 -15.59
C ARG A 511 15.25 6.71 -14.24
N VAL A 512 16.57 6.86 -14.13
CA VAL A 512 17.23 7.34 -12.91
C VAL A 512 16.77 8.77 -12.58
N LEU A 513 16.65 9.66 -13.57
CA LEU A 513 16.10 10.99 -13.35
C LEU A 513 14.63 10.96 -12.93
N LYS A 514 13.77 10.14 -13.57
CA LYS A 514 12.37 9.99 -13.16
C LYS A 514 12.28 9.46 -11.73
N LYS A 515 13.11 8.47 -11.37
CA LYS A 515 13.24 7.97 -10.00
C LYS A 515 13.77 9.01 -9.03
N LEU A 516 14.74 9.84 -9.42
CA LEU A 516 15.26 10.93 -8.61
C LEU A 516 14.25 12.06 -8.46
N HIS A 517 13.47 12.39 -9.49
CA HIS A 517 12.41 13.40 -9.42
C HIS A 517 11.26 12.93 -8.52
N ILE A 518 10.84 11.67 -8.66
CA ILE A 518 9.86 11.05 -7.76
C ILE A 518 10.45 10.97 -6.34
N ALA A 519 11.68 10.50 -6.17
CA ALA A 519 12.31 10.44 -4.87
C ALA A 519 12.47 11.84 -4.25
N ARG A 520 12.74 12.88 -5.04
CA ARG A 520 12.92 14.26 -4.60
C ARG A 520 11.61 14.96 -4.22
N SER A 521 10.53 14.69 -4.96
CA SER A 521 9.19 15.17 -4.57
C SER A 521 8.75 14.55 -3.25
N TRP A 522 9.06 13.26 -3.05
CA TRP A 522 8.71 12.53 -1.83
C TRP A 522 9.71 12.76 -0.69
N SER A 523 10.99 13.07 -0.96
CA SER A 523 11.98 13.38 0.07
C SER A 523 11.78 14.76 0.69
N ARG A 524 11.12 15.69 -0.02
CA ARG A 524 10.73 16.99 0.54
C ARG A 524 9.52 16.89 1.47
N GLN A 525 8.68 15.87 1.31
CA GLN A 525 7.66 15.51 2.30
C GLN A 525 8.33 15.08 3.64
N THR A 526 9.51 14.46 3.58
CA THR A 526 10.37 14.21 4.76
C THR A 526 11.29 15.37 5.16
N ARG A 527 11.20 16.54 4.51
CA ARG A 527 11.46 17.79 5.25
C ARG A 527 10.17 18.12 6.01
N SER A 528 9.79 17.29 6.98
CA SER A 528 9.81 17.82 8.35
C SER A 528 10.96 18.82 8.48
N TYR A 529 10.62 20.05 8.83
CA TYR A 529 11.55 21.13 9.12
C TYR A 529 12.78 20.65 9.91
N ALA A 530 13.81 20.18 9.22
CA ALA A 530 15.17 20.36 9.64
C ALA A 530 15.47 21.84 9.41
N SER A 531 14.98 22.66 10.36
CA SER A 531 15.64 23.89 10.79
C SER A 531 16.15 24.80 9.68
N THR A 532 15.25 25.36 8.86
CA THR A 532 15.51 26.63 8.16
C THR A 532 14.33 27.56 8.34
N ASN A 533 13.98 27.81 9.60
CA ASN A 533 13.41 29.09 10.03
C ASN A 533 13.88 29.47 11.45
N THR A 534 15.08 29.02 11.85
CA THR A 534 15.78 29.46 13.05
C THR A 534 16.59 30.74 12.81
N GLY A 535 16.10 31.62 11.93
CA GLY A 535 16.72 32.90 11.60
C GLY A 535 16.01 34.12 12.18
N ARG A 536 14.75 33.98 12.65
CA ARG A 536 13.98 35.14 13.14
C ARG A 536 13.22 34.95 14.46
N ILE A 537 13.25 33.75 15.05
CA ILE A 537 12.67 33.45 16.38
C ILE A 537 13.70 32.67 17.22
N ARG A 538 14.93 33.18 17.32
CA ARG A 538 15.99 32.56 18.16
C ARG A 538 16.40 33.40 19.36
N ASN A 539 15.70 34.50 19.62
CA ASN A 539 15.94 35.36 20.79
C ASN A 539 14.78 35.36 21.80
N GLN A 540 13.87 34.38 21.76
CA GLN A 540 12.84 34.20 22.79
C GLN A 540 12.82 32.75 23.29
N ASN A 541 13.88 32.42 24.01
CA ASN A 541 13.96 31.70 25.29
C ASN A 541 13.14 30.39 25.48
N ALA A 542 13.86 29.30 25.71
CA ALA A 542 13.42 28.24 26.60
C ALA A 542 13.31 28.86 28.01
N VAL A 543 12.10 28.96 28.54
CA VAL A 543 11.85 29.58 29.84
C VAL A 543 11.53 28.45 30.81
N GLY A 544 12.45 28.15 31.73
CA GLY A 544 12.15 27.28 32.88
C GLY A 544 11.07 27.91 33.76
N LEU A 545 10.34 27.10 34.52
CA LEU A 545 9.16 27.54 35.28
C LEU A 545 9.40 28.80 36.15
N GLN A 546 10.57 28.89 36.80
CA GLN A 546 10.97 30.07 37.59
C GLN A 546 11.20 31.33 36.74
N ALA A 547 11.77 31.17 35.54
CA ALA A 547 12.00 32.26 34.61
C ALA A 547 10.68 32.78 34.00
N PHE A 548 9.67 31.92 33.87
CA PHE A 548 8.33 32.32 33.43
C PHE A 548 7.65 33.18 34.49
N LEU A 549 7.68 32.70 35.73
CA LEU A 549 7.09 33.42 36.86
C LEU A 549 7.78 34.77 37.14
N ASN A 550 9.09 34.88 36.87
CA ASN A 550 9.80 36.15 36.98
C ASN A 550 9.54 37.10 35.81
N ALA A 551 9.22 36.60 34.61
CA ALA A 551 8.90 37.44 33.45
C ALA A 551 7.46 37.99 33.52
N GLU A 552 6.54 37.27 34.15
CA GLU A 552 5.15 37.73 34.34
C GLU A 552 4.98 38.65 35.55
N SER A 553 5.91 38.65 36.52
CA SER A 553 5.81 39.51 37.71
C SER A 553 5.98 41.01 37.43
N ASP A 554 6.44 41.40 36.23
CA ASP A 554 6.64 42.80 35.84
C ASP A 554 5.36 43.48 35.32
N TYR A 555 4.23 42.76 35.19
CA TYR A 555 2.92 43.30 34.82
C TYR A 555 2.12 43.73 36.05
N GLN A 556 2.57 44.78 36.76
CA GLN A 556 1.90 45.25 37.99
C GLN A 556 0.81 46.31 37.76
N ASP A 557 0.81 47.00 36.60
CA ASP A 557 -0.07 48.17 36.41
C ASP A 557 -1.50 47.87 35.93
N ALA A 558 -1.79 46.63 35.47
CA ALA A 558 -3.12 46.25 34.98
C ALA A 558 -4.03 45.62 36.05
N ALA A 559 -3.47 45.05 37.12
CA ALA A 559 -4.22 44.25 38.11
C ALA A 559 -4.96 45.09 39.17
N ALA A 560 -4.68 46.40 39.25
CA ALA A 560 -5.27 47.29 40.25
C ALA A 560 -6.72 47.71 39.97
N VAL A 561 -7.31 47.29 38.84
CA VAL A 561 -8.62 47.80 38.35
C VAL A 561 -9.74 46.76 38.40
N ALA A 562 -9.45 45.48 38.64
CA ALA A 562 -10.51 44.44 38.70
C ALA A 562 -11.13 44.31 40.09
N MET A 563 -12.46 44.37 40.15
CA MET A 563 -13.29 44.25 41.36
C MET A 563 -13.76 42.81 41.64
N ASP A 564 -13.35 41.80 40.87
CA ASP A 564 -13.94 40.45 40.84
C ASP A 564 -12.94 39.32 41.20
N TRP A 565 -12.21 39.48 42.29
CA TRP A 565 -11.31 38.43 42.79
C TRP A 565 -12.06 37.42 43.67
N THR A 566 -11.96 36.14 43.30
CA THR A 566 -12.48 35.02 44.10
C THR A 566 -11.36 34.40 44.94
N PRO A 567 -11.54 34.18 46.26
CA PRO A 567 -10.52 33.57 47.10
C PRO A 567 -10.41 32.06 46.81
N VAL A 568 -9.18 31.55 46.80
CA VAL A 568 -8.86 30.14 46.49
C VAL A 568 -8.10 29.48 47.65
N ASN A 569 -7.18 30.20 48.29
CA ASN A 569 -6.40 29.79 49.47
C ASN A 569 -5.96 28.30 49.46
N SER A 570 -5.37 27.85 48.36
CA SER A 570 -5.01 26.45 48.13
C SER A 570 -3.58 26.32 47.60
N ILE A 571 -2.96 25.15 47.79
CA ILE A 571 -1.57 24.91 47.38
C ILE A 571 -1.56 24.11 46.07
N PHE A 572 -0.92 24.67 45.06
CA PHE A 572 -0.80 24.06 43.74
C PHE A 572 0.66 23.70 43.44
N CYS A 573 0.88 22.57 42.79
CA CYS A 573 2.15 22.20 42.19
C CYS A 573 2.09 22.48 40.68
N LEU A 574 2.88 23.46 40.22
CA LEU A 574 3.01 23.77 38.81
C LEU A 574 4.08 22.88 38.18
N LYS A 575 3.73 22.21 37.08
CA LYS A 575 4.61 21.33 36.33
C LYS A 575 4.81 21.87 34.93
N TYR A 576 6.06 21.92 34.47
CA TYR A 576 6.41 22.23 33.10
C TYR A 576 7.07 21.02 32.46
N ASN A 577 6.54 20.60 31.31
CA ASN A 577 7.01 19.42 30.60
C ASN A 577 7.63 19.86 29.26
N ASP A 578 8.96 19.90 29.21
CA ASP A 578 9.69 20.23 27.98
C ASP A 578 9.79 18.99 27.08
N CYS A 579 8.91 18.91 26.08
CA CYS A 579 8.82 17.78 25.16
C CYS A 579 10.09 17.52 24.33
N ARG A 580 11.14 18.38 24.41
CA ARG A 580 12.42 18.16 23.73
C ARG A 580 13.53 17.59 24.61
N SER A 581 13.48 17.78 25.93
CA SER A 581 14.54 17.36 26.86
C SER A 581 14.11 16.24 27.82
N GLY A 582 12.80 15.99 27.97
CA GLY A 582 12.29 14.95 28.86
C GLY A 582 12.50 15.24 30.36
N GLN A 583 12.89 16.48 30.71
CA GLN A 583 12.97 16.94 32.10
C GLN A 583 11.62 17.55 32.52
N GLU A 584 11.02 17.01 33.57
CA GLU A 584 9.88 17.61 34.27
C GLU A 584 10.38 18.54 35.37
N SER A 585 9.94 19.79 35.36
CA SER A 585 10.22 20.76 36.42
C SER A 585 8.95 21.04 37.21
N GLU A 586 8.98 20.83 38.53
CA GLU A 586 7.84 21.04 39.42
C GLU A 586 8.14 22.16 40.44
N LEU A 587 7.17 23.05 40.71
CA LEU A 587 7.25 24.09 41.74
C LEU A 587 5.93 24.21 42.50
N ARG A 588 6.00 24.24 43.84
CA ARG A 588 4.82 24.43 44.68
C ARG A 588 4.60 25.90 45.01
N ILE A 589 3.37 26.37 44.82
CA ILE A 589 2.94 27.74 45.06
C ILE A 589 1.67 27.78 45.89
N SER A 590 1.51 28.82 46.70
CA SER A 590 0.25 29.12 47.37
C SER A 590 -0.57 30.05 46.50
N VAL A 591 -1.76 29.63 46.08
CA VAL A 591 -2.68 30.44 45.27
C VAL A 591 -3.71 31.07 46.21
N LEU A 592 -3.74 32.40 46.21
CA LEU A 592 -4.55 33.20 47.11
C LEU A 592 -5.92 33.51 46.50
N ALA A 593 -5.94 33.97 45.25
CA ALA A 593 -7.17 34.38 44.58
C ALA A 593 -7.06 34.26 43.04
N TRP A 594 -8.21 34.21 42.39
CA TRP A 594 -8.34 34.14 40.94
C TRP A 594 -9.41 35.14 40.45
N SER A 595 -9.12 35.82 39.34
CA SER A 595 -10.09 36.66 38.63
C SER A 595 -10.38 36.03 37.27
N GLU A 596 -11.65 35.70 37.05
CA GLU A 596 -12.12 35.09 35.81
C GLU A 596 -12.12 36.09 34.65
N SER A 597 -12.56 37.33 34.88
CA SER A 597 -12.65 38.35 33.82
C SER A 597 -11.29 38.75 33.24
N LEU A 598 -10.24 38.76 34.06
CA LEU A 598 -8.88 39.07 33.63
C LEU A 598 -8.03 37.84 33.29
N GLY A 599 -8.48 36.63 33.64
CA GLY A 599 -7.70 35.41 33.45
C GLY A 599 -6.37 35.42 34.22
N LEU A 600 -6.33 36.04 35.40
CA LEU A 600 -5.14 36.22 36.23
C LEU A 600 -5.24 35.42 37.53
N VAL A 601 -4.11 34.86 37.97
CA VAL A 601 -3.98 34.14 39.25
C VAL A 601 -3.01 34.86 40.16
N ARG A 602 -3.45 35.11 41.41
CA ARG A 602 -2.66 35.73 42.48
C ARG A 602 -2.03 34.65 43.35
N TRP A 603 -0.72 34.68 43.51
CA TRP A 603 0.03 33.63 44.20
C TRP A 603 1.24 34.14 44.98
N CYS A 604 1.75 33.31 45.89
CA CYS A 604 2.97 33.52 46.66
C CYS A 604 3.86 32.26 46.67
N PRO A 605 5.20 32.40 46.61
CA PRO A 605 6.12 31.27 46.68
C PRO A 605 6.18 30.64 48.08
N MET A 606 6.35 29.32 48.16
CA MET A 606 6.40 28.58 49.44
C MET A 606 7.81 28.31 50.01
N GLN A 607 8.89 28.51 49.25
CA GLN A 607 10.26 28.25 49.72
C GLN A 607 11.21 29.40 49.39
N GLY A 608 11.83 29.99 50.42
CA GLY A 608 13.04 30.81 50.26
C GLY A 608 12.99 32.29 50.65
N SER A 609 12.10 32.74 51.53
CA SER A 609 12.20 34.07 52.15
C SER A 609 12.44 33.98 53.66
N SER A 610 13.42 34.77 54.13
CA SER A 610 13.67 35.09 55.55
C SER A 610 12.35 35.44 56.29
N PRO A 611 12.20 35.09 57.59
CA PRO A 611 10.96 35.31 58.35
C PRO A 611 10.51 36.77 58.49
N ASP A 612 11.33 37.75 58.09
CA ASP A 612 11.02 39.19 58.19
C ASP A 612 10.64 39.86 56.85
N ALA A 613 10.55 39.11 55.75
CA ALA A 613 10.08 39.66 54.47
C ALA A 613 8.57 39.47 54.31
N LYS A 614 7.80 40.56 54.18
CA LYS A 614 6.37 40.48 53.78
C LYS A 614 6.26 39.70 52.47
N PRO A 615 5.36 38.69 52.37
CA PRO A 615 5.22 37.89 51.17
C PRO A 615 4.83 38.81 50.00
N GLN A 616 5.71 38.93 49.00
CA GLN A 616 5.41 39.65 47.77
C GLN A 616 4.41 38.83 46.97
N GLU A 617 3.18 39.32 46.93
CA GLU A 617 2.14 38.77 46.08
C GLU A 617 2.49 39.03 44.61
N ARG A 618 2.39 37.97 43.81
CA ARG A 618 2.70 38.00 42.38
C ARG A 618 1.49 37.52 41.59
N TYR A 619 1.48 37.87 40.31
CA TYR A 619 0.43 37.53 39.37
C TYR A 619 1.03 36.80 38.17
N PHE A 620 0.28 35.90 37.56
CA PHE A 620 0.58 35.41 36.22
C PHE A 620 -0.71 35.21 35.43
N SER A 621 -0.62 35.38 34.12
CA SER A 621 -1.71 35.07 33.20
C SER A 621 -1.86 33.57 32.97
N VAL A 622 -3.08 33.06 33.16
CA VAL A 622 -3.44 31.66 32.92
C VAL A 622 -3.31 31.32 31.43
N GLU A 623 -3.62 32.26 30.53
CA GLU A 623 -3.54 32.05 29.09
C GLU A 623 -2.09 31.91 28.62
N LYS A 624 -1.19 32.77 29.12
CA LYS A 624 0.25 32.64 28.83
C LYS A 624 0.87 31.40 29.47
N ALA A 625 0.43 31.01 30.67
CA ALA A 625 0.88 29.77 31.29
C ALA A 625 0.51 28.54 30.44
N LYS A 626 -0.69 28.51 29.85
CA LYS A 626 -1.11 27.48 28.88
C LYS A 626 -0.28 27.50 27.60
N GLN A 627 -0.02 28.67 27.03
CA GLN A 627 0.83 28.80 25.83
C GLN A 627 2.25 28.26 26.09
N CYS A 628 2.75 28.48 27.30
CA CYS A 628 4.01 27.93 27.78
C CYS A 628 3.91 26.47 28.28
N ARG A 629 2.79 25.75 28.09
CA ARG A 629 2.59 24.33 28.49
C ARG A 629 2.90 24.05 29.96
N ILE A 630 2.53 24.99 30.83
CA ILE A 630 2.62 24.82 32.28
C ILE A 630 1.27 24.29 32.77
N TYR A 631 1.29 23.19 33.52
CA TYR A 631 0.10 22.54 34.09
C TYR A 631 0.13 22.64 35.61
N CYS A 632 -1.01 22.45 36.27
CA CYS A 632 -1.07 22.41 37.73
C CYS A 632 -1.72 21.14 38.26
N GLU A 633 -1.29 20.73 39.46
CA GLU A 633 -1.89 19.68 40.27
C GLU A 633 -2.14 20.24 41.67
N VAL A 634 -3.32 20.03 42.26
CA VAL A 634 -3.59 20.53 43.62
C VAL A 634 -3.00 19.57 44.65
N VAL A 635 -2.23 20.14 45.56
CA VAL A 635 -1.61 19.41 46.67
C VAL A 635 -2.46 19.49 47.93
N SER A 636 -3.18 20.61 48.12
CA SER A 636 -4.09 20.80 49.25
C SER A 636 -5.17 21.85 48.90
N CYS A 637 -6.44 21.52 49.14
CA CYS A 637 -7.59 22.40 48.93
C CYS A 637 -7.97 23.11 50.24
N GLY A 638 -8.07 24.44 50.19
CA GLY A 638 -8.74 25.25 51.21
C GLY A 638 -10.23 25.41 50.89
N ASP A 639 -10.54 25.99 49.73
CA ASP A 639 -11.91 26.11 49.23
C ASP A 639 -12.08 25.26 47.96
N ALA A 640 -12.82 24.15 48.07
CA ALA A 640 -12.85 23.08 47.08
C ALA A 640 -13.43 23.51 45.72
N SER A 641 -14.33 24.50 45.71
CA SER A 641 -15.01 24.96 44.49
C SER A 641 -14.11 25.83 43.61
N SER A 642 -13.45 26.83 44.20
CA SER A 642 -12.54 27.75 43.50
C SER A 642 -11.24 27.09 43.08
N SER A 643 -10.74 26.13 43.88
CA SER A 643 -9.53 25.37 43.56
C SER A 643 -9.75 24.38 42.42
N ALA A 644 -10.91 23.74 42.36
CA ALA A 644 -11.32 22.88 41.25
C ALA A 644 -11.48 23.66 39.93
N ALA A 645 -11.97 24.90 39.97
CA ALA A 645 -12.08 25.77 38.79
C ALA A 645 -10.71 26.11 38.20
N VAL A 646 -9.75 26.50 39.04
CA VAL A 646 -8.37 26.80 38.61
C VAL A 646 -7.67 25.53 38.07
N LEU A 647 -7.91 24.37 38.70
CA LEU A 647 -7.42 23.07 38.24
C LEU A 647 -7.99 22.70 36.88
N GLN A 648 -9.31 22.77 36.67
CA GLN A 648 -9.92 22.39 35.40
C GLN A 648 -9.40 23.24 34.23
N ILE A 649 -9.07 24.50 34.49
CA ILE A 649 -8.51 25.37 33.47
C ILE A 649 -7.05 24.99 33.19
N LEU A 650 -6.24 24.62 34.19
CA LEU A 650 -4.79 24.36 34.06
C LEU A 650 -4.40 22.86 34.10
N ALA A 651 -5.35 21.93 34.09
CA ALA A 651 -5.12 20.50 34.21
C ALA A 651 -4.44 19.90 32.96
N ALA A 652 -3.67 18.83 33.19
CA ALA A 652 -3.16 17.99 32.12
C ALA A 652 -4.31 17.23 31.43
N PRO A 653 -4.27 17.01 30.10
CA PRO A 653 -5.39 16.44 29.34
C PRO A 653 -5.78 14.99 29.67
N SER A 654 -5.08 14.28 30.56
CA SER A 654 -5.34 12.86 30.89
C SER A 654 -6.13 12.58 32.18
N LEU A 655 -6.51 13.58 32.98
CA LEU A 655 -7.03 13.38 34.35
C LEU A 655 -8.54 13.64 34.56
N VAL A 656 -9.32 13.85 33.49
CA VAL A 656 -10.79 14.10 33.60
C VAL A 656 -11.57 12.87 34.09
N SER A 657 -10.98 11.67 34.08
CA SER A 657 -11.69 10.42 34.42
C SER A 657 -11.54 9.93 35.88
N GLU A 658 -10.62 10.48 36.69
CA GLU A 658 -10.31 9.93 38.03
C GLU A 658 -10.76 10.81 39.20
N VAL A 659 -11.21 12.05 38.95
CA VAL A 659 -11.70 12.95 40.02
C VAL A 659 -13.08 12.54 40.56
N GLN A 660 -13.84 11.69 39.85
CA GLN A 660 -15.13 11.17 40.32
C GLN A 660 -15.02 9.97 41.28
N THR A 661 -13.88 9.29 41.36
CA THR A 661 -13.78 8.03 42.12
C THR A 661 -12.89 8.08 43.36
N ALA A 662 -12.09 9.14 43.54
CA ALA A 662 -11.17 9.26 44.69
C ALA A 662 -11.70 10.15 45.84
N ALA A 663 -12.94 10.64 45.75
CA ALA A 663 -13.54 11.44 46.82
C ALA A 663 -14.28 10.61 47.89
N GLU A 664 -14.35 9.28 47.79
CA GLU A 664 -15.19 8.48 48.71
C GLU A 664 -14.50 7.41 49.56
N GLU A 665 -13.22 7.09 49.42
CA GLU A 665 -12.65 6.02 50.28
C GLU A 665 -11.68 6.53 51.35
N GLY A 666 -12.22 6.74 52.54
CA GLY A 666 -11.48 6.93 53.78
C GLY A 666 -12.30 6.62 55.03
N GLU A 667 -12.48 5.35 55.39
CA GLU A 667 -12.68 4.93 56.79
C GLU A 667 -12.55 3.40 57.00
N LEU A 668 -11.91 3.04 58.12
CA LEU A 668 -12.44 2.16 59.16
C LEU A 668 -13.48 1.07 58.79
N ILE A 669 -13.10 -0.17 59.16
CA ILE A 669 -13.93 -1.13 59.93
C ILE A 669 -15.02 -1.93 59.17
N ARG A 670 -14.73 -3.24 59.16
CA ARG A 670 -15.61 -4.42 59.27
C ARG A 670 -16.45 -4.85 58.05
N LEU A 671 -16.14 -6.10 57.69
CA LEU A 671 -17.06 -7.25 57.58
C LEU A 671 -18.24 -7.12 56.62
N ASN A 672 -18.27 -8.09 55.69
CA ASN A 672 -19.44 -8.88 55.28
C ASN A 672 -20.72 -8.07 54.97
N ALA A 673 -21.30 -8.17 53.78
CA ALA A 673 -21.68 -9.44 53.19
C ALA A 673 -22.30 -9.17 51.82
N HIS A 674 -22.10 -10.12 50.92
CA HIS A 674 -23.11 -10.64 49.99
C HIS A 674 -23.90 -9.68 49.09
N ALA A 675 -23.87 -10.11 47.82
CA ALA A 675 -24.93 -10.01 46.81
C ALA A 675 -25.10 -8.62 46.19
N LEU A 676 -24.73 -8.40 44.93
CA LEU A 676 -25.05 -9.24 43.78
C LEU A 676 -23.84 -9.46 42.86
N ILE A 677 -23.34 -10.70 42.98
CA ILE A 677 -22.65 -11.64 42.06
C ILE A 677 -21.97 -11.06 40.83
#